data_AF-A0A5D2RJY4-F1
#
_entry.id   AF-A0A5D2RJY4-F1
#
_cell.length_a   1.000
_cell.length_b   1.000
_cell.length_c   1.000
_cell.angle_alpha   90.00
_cell.angle_beta   90.00
_cell.angle_gamma   90.00
#
_symmetry.space_group_name_H-M   'P 1'
#
loop_
_entity.id
_entity.type
_entity.pdbx_description
1 polymer ?
#
loop_
_entity_poly.entity_id
_entity_poly.type
_entity_poly.pdbx_seq_one_letter_code
_entity_poly.pdbx_strand_id
1 'polypeptide(L)'
;MSMATLINPAIPSSPSRRFSIPLTNPNSHFVKAPSLLRCVRKNGEINGLSRTPPPMDNGGEDDAETSLEESSNVELESKNNEIWRLFKEAQQNILYLNKQRVKAVDELNKAKREKQLLLNKIEQLEKENKRVSGKDNLVVCWELLLRIDSMVLGGMVSTEEASKLRRMVIDSKVSLVDVFSGLLQQRDAELLTELRHFSEGSKRKGYHVIHICTEMEPLISVGPLAPYITGLSRALQRKGHLVEVILPKYASLDLDEVQGLREIEADSYSFFNGQLHGNRIWTGVVRGIGVTFIQPLYFSSFFNRDGIYEHPDDFERFTYFSRASLDYIAKSGKQPDVLHLHNWETAIVGPLFWDIFAKQGLGNTRILLTCQGFDSQCLDEPDKLALCGLDPGRLHRPDRFQDTTKTHLVNILKGGVVYSNKVIVMSSMHSKGRIIHSMSHGLEPTLTMHKEKLLVAPYGFDNSTWDPSTDKFLPVNYSTENMRGKYACKVALQQQAAIATHASSILVGCIISEVSGFDLEKLKAVVRNATREGAQFVFLGNGSVSTTYRALRSFQEAVEDSNVKFFYNYDEALSHLVFAGSDIILCHSFHDPLLQVPLKALRYGAAPVSEASGDNHLRYSSDHDHEITRFSQFMRSTFGVMSLSQALDEMKNNPSTWKTKILNAMKKDFSWDSECYETHVSAYTAVKSL
;
A
#
# COMPACT_ATOMS: atom_id res chain seq x y z
N MET A 1 7.71 58.01 -1.63
CA MET A 1 8.34 58.39 -0.34
C MET A 1 8.19 57.19 0.58
N SER A 2 9.00 56.14 0.45
CA SER A 2 10.39 55.97 0.94
C SER A 2 10.55 56.20 2.44
N MET A 3 10.59 55.11 3.22
CA MET A 3 11.57 54.97 4.28
C MET A 3 11.90 53.49 4.49
N ALA A 4 13.16 53.18 4.20
CA ALA A 4 13.81 51.90 4.35
C ALA A 4 14.46 51.79 5.74
N THR A 5 14.47 50.59 6.30
CA THR A 5 15.34 50.25 7.44
C THR A 5 16.02 48.92 7.15
N LEU A 6 17.31 49.00 6.83
CA LEU A 6 18.27 47.90 6.70
C LEU A 6 18.78 47.50 8.09
N ILE A 7 18.73 46.20 8.45
CA ILE A 7 19.73 45.55 9.33
C ILE A 7 19.93 44.09 8.89
N ASN A 8 21.20 43.72 8.68
CA ASN A 8 21.77 42.43 8.26
C ASN A 8 21.33 41.20 9.09
N PRO A 9 21.24 40.00 8.48
CA PRO A 9 21.35 38.74 9.21
C PRO A 9 22.81 38.27 9.27
N ALA A 10 23.26 38.00 10.50
CA ALA A 10 24.53 37.37 10.80
C ALA A 10 24.53 35.88 10.42
N ILE A 11 25.65 35.44 9.87
CA ILE A 11 26.02 34.05 9.58
C ILE A 11 26.30 33.30 10.89
N PRO A 12 25.80 32.07 11.06
CA PRO A 12 26.48 31.08 11.89
C PRO A 12 26.99 29.90 11.05
N SER A 13 28.32 29.82 11.04
CA SER A 13 29.22 28.68 10.85
C SER A 13 28.63 27.26 10.84
N SER A 14 28.90 26.56 9.74
CA SER A 14 28.94 25.10 9.59
C SER A 14 30.03 24.44 10.46
N PRO A 15 29.79 23.27 11.08
CA PRO A 15 30.85 22.35 11.46
C PRO A 15 30.97 21.23 10.43
N SER A 16 32.05 21.30 9.64
CA SER A 16 32.53 20.22 8.79
C SER A 16 33.07 19.07 9.66
N ARG A 17 32.46 17.90 9.57
CA ARG A 17 33.09 16.64 10.00
C ARG A 17 33.35 15.79 8.76
N ARG A 18 34.59 15.91 8.27
CA ARG A 18 35.21 14.98 7.33
C ARG A 18 35.44 13.65 8.07
N PHE A 19 34.76 12.59 7.66
CA PHE A 19 35.23 11.23 7.93
C PHE A 19 35.92 10.71 6.67
N SER A 20 37.25 10.68 6.75
CA SER A 20 38.17 10.07 5.79
C SER A 20 38.15 8.55 5.96
N ILE A 21 37.74 7.83 4.92
CA ILE A 21 37.89 6.37 4.80
C ILE A 21 39.17 6.12 3.97
N PRO A 22 40.13 5.31 4.45
CA PRO A 22 41.32 5.00 3.68
C PRO A 22 41.06 3.89 2.64
N LEU A 23 41.53 4.17 1.43
CA LEU A 23 41.72 3.21 0.33
C LEU A 23 42.73 2.14 0.73
N THR A 24 42.38 0.86 0.56
CA THR A 24 43.34 -0.25 0.47
C THR A 24 43.09 -1.07 -0.80
N ASN A 25 44.22 -1.40 -1.43
CA ASN A 25 44.36 -1.99 -2.76
C ASN A 25 43.85 -3.45 -2.85
N PRO A 26 43.54 -3.93 -4.06
CA PRO A 26 42.98 -5.25 -4.32
C PRO A 26 44.10 -6.28 -4.52
N ASN A 27 43.97 -7.46 -3.90
CA ASN A 27 44.58 -8.72 -4.38
C ASN A 27 44.07 -9.89 -3.52
N SER A 28 43.22 -10.74 -4.09
CA SER A 28 43.39 -12.21 -4.03
C SER A 28 42.23 -12.95 -4.72
N HIS A 29 42.62 -13.68 -5.77
CA HIS A 29 42.15 -15.00 -6.18
C HIS A 29 40.65 -15.24 -6.48
N PHE A 30 40.35 -15.13 -7.78
CA PHE A 30 39.29 -15.85 -8.48
C PHE A 30 39.35 -17.36 -8.21
N VAL A 31 38.27 -17.94 -7.71
CA VAL A 31 38.00 -19.38 -7.79
C VAL A 31 36.79 -19.58 -8.70
N LYS A 32 37.05 -20.21 -9.85
CA LYS A 32 36.06 -20.62 -10.85
C LYS A 32 35.28 -21.84 -10.35
N ALA A 33 33.98 -21.84 -10.69
CA ALA A 33 33.06 -22.95 -10.47
C ALA A 33 33.51 -24.26 -11.16
N PRO A 34 33.32 -25.44 -10.54
CA PRO A 34 33.40 -26.71 -11.24
C PRO A 34 32.11 -26.99 -12.02
N SER A 35 32.32 -27.39 -13.26
CA SER A 35 31.35 -27.87 -14.23
C SER A 35 30.69 -29.20 -13.82
N LEU A 36 29.42 -29.29 -14.19
CA LEU A 36 28.55 -30.46 -14.08
C LEU A 36 29.10 -31.67 -14.85
N LEU A 37 29.47 -32.73 -14.14
CA LEU A 37 29.65 -34.07 -14.69
C LEU A 37 28.35 -34.87 -14.52
N ARG A 38 27.57 -34.86 -15.60
CA ARG A 38 26.67 -35.89 -16.14
C ARG A 38 26.57 -37.21 -15.33
N CYS A 39 25.44 -37.43 -14.67
CA CYS A 39 24.89 -38.77 -14.43
C CYS A 39 23.59 -38.90 -15.25
N VAL A 40 23.70 -39.52 -16.43
CA VAL A 40 22.56 -39.90 -17.26
C VAL A 40 22.03 -41.24 -16.74
N ARG A 41 20.87 -41.23 -16.10
CA ARG A 41 19.97 -42.38 -16.06
C ARG A 41 18.98 -42.22 -17.21
N LYS A 42 18.99 -43.15 -18.17
CA LYS A 42 17.84 -43.38 -19.06
C LYS A 42 17.51 -44.87 -19.09
N ASN A 43 16.23 -45.08 -18.87
CA ASN A 43 15.41 -46.28 -18.88
C ASN A 43 15.71 -47.29 -20.00
N GLY A 44 15.36 -48.55 -19.72
CA GLY A 44 15.08 -49.57 -20.71
C GLY A 44 14.42 -50.77 -20.03
N GLU A 45 13.09 -50.79 -20.01
CA GLU A 45 12.25 -51.88 -19.54
C GLU A 45 12.39 -53.14 -20.41
N ILE A 46 12.50 -54.28 -19.73
CA ILE A 46 11.73 -55.53 -19.89
C ILE A 46 11.07 -55.79 -21.26
N ASN A 47 11.54 -56.85 -21.92
CA ASN A 47 10.76 -57.98 -22.48
C ASN A 47 11.82 -58.96 -23.04
N GLY A 48 12.09 -60.12 -22.45
CA GLY A 48 11.17 -61.23 -22.24
C GLY A 48 11.50 -62.28 -23.29
N LEU A 49 12.05 -63.43 -22.89
CA LEU A 49 11.80 -64.77 -23.47
C LEU A 49 12.64 -65.85 -22.79
N SER A 50 11.92 -66.93 -22.51
CA SER A 50 12.24 -68.19 -21.84
C SER A 50 13.16 -69.14 -22.60
N ARG A 51 13.96 -69.97 -21.91
CA ARG A 51 13.74 -71.42 -21.67
C ARG A 51 15.01 -72.12 -21.13
N THR A 52 14.73 -73.25 -20.49
CA THR A 52 15.46 -74.22 -19.66
C THR A 52 16.70 -74.95 -20.27
N PRO A 53 17.50 -75.68 -19.45
CA PRO A 53 18.82 -76.29 -19.76
C PRO A 53 18.71 -77.84 -19.97
N PRO A 54 19.75 -78.71 -19.84
CA PRO A 54 21.21 -78.74 -20.13
C PRO A 54 21.53 -79.90 -21.16
N PRO A 55 22.75 -80.51 -21.33
CA PRO A 55 23.36 -81.48 -20.38
C PRO A 55 24.91 -81.67 -20.37
N MET A 56 25.41 -82.39 -19.34
CA MET A 56 26.51 -83.40 -19.20
C MET A 56 27.61 -83.48 -20.31
N ASP A 57 28.91 -83.76 -20.09
CA ASP A 57 29.51 -84.89 -19.37
C ASP A 57 31.08 -84.86 -19.42
N ASN A 58 31.70 -85.59 -18.47
CA ASN A 58 32.97 -86.32 -18.45
C ASN A 58 34.40 -85.72 -18.62
N GLY A 59 35.25 -86.03 -17.61
CA GLY A 59 36.44 -86.88 -17.81
C GLY A 59 37.78 -86.42 -17.20
N GLY A 60 38.40 -87.26 -16.34
CA GLY A 60 39.87 -87.38 -16.22
C GLY A 60 40.46 -87.56 -14.81
N GLU A 61 40.96 -88.77 -14.51
CA GLU A 61 41.52 -89.29 -13.24
C GLU A 61 43.06 -89.12 -13.07
N ASP A 62 43.58 -89.72 -11.98
CA ASP A 62 44.95 -90.25 -11.72
C ASP A 62 45.95 -89.34 -10.96
N ASP A 63 46.76 -89.78 -9.99
CA ASP A 63 46.85 -90.97 -9.12
C ASP A 63 48.04 -90.75 -8.13
N ALA A 64 48.18 -91.67 -7.16
CA ALA A 64 49.44 -92.11 -6.50
C ALA A 64 49.81 -91.67 -5.06
N GLU A 65 50.12 -92.72 -4.29
CA GLU A 65 50.35 -92.90 -2.85
C GLU A 65 51.83 -92.72 -2.37
N THR A 66 52.03 -92.96 -1.05
CA THR A 66 53.23 -93.44 -0.33
C THR A 66 54.38 -92.43 -0.07
N SER A 67 55.10 -92.40 1.05
CA SER A 67 55.08 -93.06 2.37
C SER A 67 56.24 -92.50 3.24
N LEU A 68 56.19 -92.77 4.55
CA LEU A 68 57.30 -92.87 5.51
C LEU A 68 57.74 -91.63 6.33
N GLU A 69 57.27 -91.69 7.57
CA GLU A 69 57.66 -91.01 8.78
C GLU A 69 59.13 -91.25 9.13
N GLU A 70 59.95 -90.19 9.13
CA GLU A 70 61.15 -90.07 9.96
C GLU A 70 61.53 -88.59 10.12
N SER A 71 60.57 -87.77 10.54
CA SER A 71 60.79 -86.35 10.86
C SER A 71 60.08 -85.92 12.14
N SER A 72 59.46 -86.87 12.87
CA SER A 72 58.37 -86.61 13.83
C SER A 72 58.75 -85.72 15.02
N ASN A 73 60.04 -85.55 15.34
CA ASN A 73 60.47 -84.62 16.39
C ASN A 73 60.91 -83.23 15.88
N VAL A 74 61.32 -83.10 14.62
CA VAL A 74 61.64 -81.80 14.00
C VAL A 74 60.39 -81.17 13.39
N GLU A 75 59.47 -82.00 12.86
CA GLU A 75 58.16 -81.56 12.38
C GLU A 75 57.25 -81.06 13.50
N LEU A 76 57.33 -81.61 14.73
CA LEU A 76 56.49 -81.15 15.84
C LEU A 76 56.89 -79.74 16.32
N GLU A 77 58.19 -79.44 16.41
CA GLU A 77 58.69 -78.10 16.77
C GLU A 77 58.47 -77.09 15.63
N SER A 78 58.62 -77.51 14.37
CA SER A 78 58.30 -76.71 13.18
C SER A 78 56.80 -76.37 13.12
N LYS A 79 55.91 -77.37 13.29
CA LYS A 79 54.45 -77.18 13.33
C LYS A 79 54.02 -76.32 14.52
N ASN A 80 54.62 -76.49 15.70
CA ASN A 80 54.33 -75.63 16.85
C ASN A 80 54.75 -74.18 16.59
N ASN A 81 55.94 -73.94 16.02
CA ASN A 81 56.38 -72.60 15.65
C ASN A 81 55.47 -71.96 14.59
N GLU A 82 54.97 -72.74 13.64
CA GLU A 82 54.02 -72.28 12.63
C GLU A 82 52.65 -71.95 13.22
N ILE A 83 52.14 -72.76 14.16
CA ILE A 83 50.92 -72.48 14.93
C ILE A 83 51.09 -71.20 15.77
N TRP A 84 52.22 -71.02 16.44
CA TRP A 84 52.50 -69.80 17.21
C TRP A 84 52.64 -68.56 16.32
N ARG A 85 53.19 -68.71 15.11
CA ARG A 85 53.26 -67.63 14.11
C ARG A 85 51.86 -67.24 13.64
N LEU A 86 51.03 -68.22 13.26
CA LEU A 86 49.64 -68.00 12.86
C LEU A 86 48.81 -67.40 14.00
N PHE A 87 49.04 -67.81 15.24
CA PHE A 87 48.37 -67.24 16.41
C PHE A 87 48.75 -65.77 16.64
N LYS A 88 50.04 -65.42 16.51
CA LYS A 88 50.50 -64.03 16.57
C LYS A 88 49.92 -63.18 15.43
N GLU A 89 49.87 -63.74 14.23
CA GLU A 89 49.31 -63.07 13.05
C GLU A 89 47.80 -62.85 13.19
N ALA A 90 47.07 -63.86 13.70
CA ALA A 90 45.65 -63.73 14.04
C ALA A 90 45.41 -62.66 15.11
N GLN A 91 46.23 -62.59 16.16
CA GLN A 91 46.14 -61.53 17.17
C GLN A 91 46.39 -60.13 16.57
N GLN A 92 47.38 -59.99 15.68
CA GLN A 92 47.65 -58.73 14.99
C GLN A 92 46.51 -58.33 14.05
N ASN A 93 45.93 -59.29 13.32
CA ASN A 93 44.77 -59.06 12.46
C ASN A 93 43.53 -58.66 13.26
N ILE A 94 43.27 -59.31 14.40
CA ILE A 94 42.18 -58.92 15.31
C ILE A 94 42.40 -57.49 15.82
N LEU A 95 43.63 -57.14 16.22
CA LEU A 95 43.96 -55.80 16.69
C LEU A 95 43.77 -54.75 15.58
N TYR A 96 44.20 -55.08 14.36
CA TYR A 96 44.03 -54.22 13.18
C TYR A 96 42.56 -53.99 12.84
N LEU A 97 41.75 -55.06 12.82
CA LEU A 97 40.31 -55.00 12.57
C LEU A 97 39.58 -54.23 13.67
N ASN A 98 39.97 -54.40 14.93
CA ASN A 98 39.40 -53.61 16.03
C ASN A 98 39.74 -52.12 15.90
N LYS A 99 40.96 -51.77 15.47
CA LYS A 99 41.37 -50.39 15.21
C LYS A 99 40.57 -49.77 14.04
N GLN A 100 40.34 -50.54 12.97
CA GLN A 100 39.47 -50.17 11.85
C GLN A 100 38.03 -49.95 12.31
N ARG A 101 37.47 -50.85 13.14
CA ARG A 101 36.12 -50.73 13.69
C ARG A 101 35.95 -49.48 14.55
N VAL A 102 36.93 -49.15 15.41
CA VAL A 102 36.89 -47.93 16.23
C VAL A 102 36.86 -46.68 15.35
N LYS A 103 37.72 -46.61 14.31
CA LYS A 103 37.69 -45.50 13.34
C LYS A 103 36.34 -45.38 12.63
N ALA A 104 35.76 -46.48 12.18
CA ALA A 104 34.46 -46.48 11.52
C ALA A 104 33.33 -46.01 12.46
N VAL A 105 33.39 -46.39 13.75
CA VAL A 105 32.44 -45.93 14.77
C VAL A 105 32.60 -44.44 15.05
N ASP A 106 33.83 -43.92 15.08
CA ASP A 106 34.09 -42.49 15.25
C ASP A 106 33.57 -41.66 14.08
N GLU A 107 33.76 -42.13 12.84
CA GLU A 107 33.19 -41.50 11.65
C GLU A 107 31.66 -41.55 11.65
N LEU A 108 31.06 -42.68 12.04
CA LEU A 108 29.61 -42.79 12.21
C LEU A 108 29.08 -41.80 13.25
N ASN A 109 29.77 -41.65 14.37
CA ASN A 109 29.42 -40.70 15.43
C ASN A 109 29.61 -39.24 14.97
N LYS A 110 30.58 -38.96 14.10
CA LYS A 110 30.74 -37.65 13.46
C LYS A 110 29.58 -37.36 12.50
N ALA A 111 29.24 -38.31 11.64
CA ALA A 111 28.11 -38.19 10.71
C ALA A 111 26.76 -38.03 11.45
N LYS A 112 26.55 -38.73 12.59
CA LYS A 112 25.37 -38.54 13.44
C LYS A 112 25.30 -37.13 14.03
N ARG A 113 26.43 -36.56 14.48
CA ARG A 113 26.50 -35.18 14.98
C ARG A 113 26.19 -34.16 13.88
N GLU A 114 26.76 -34.33 12.69
CA GLU A 114 26.48 -33.47 11.53
C GLU A 114 25.01 -33.57 11.11
N LYS A 115 24.43 -34.77 11.08
CA LYS A 115 22.99 -34.97 10.84
C LYS A 115 22.14 -34.21 11.86
N GLN A 116 22.47 -34.30 13.15
CA GLN A 116 21.70 -33.60 14.18
C GLN A 116 21.81 -32.08 14.05
N LEU A 117 23.00 -31.58 13.69
CA LEU A 117 23.24 -30.16 13.48
C LEU A 117 22.47 -29.63 12.25
N LEU A 118 22.41 -30.41 11.17
CA LEU A 118 21.59 -30.11 9.99
C LEU A 118 20.10 -30.13 10.32
N LEU A 119 19.62 -31.11 11.09
CA LEU A 119 18.22 -31.16 11.53
C LEU A 119 17.84 -29.95 12.38
N ASN A 120 18.70 -29.55 13.33
CA ASN A 120 18.48 -28.34 14.13
C ASN A 120 18.50 -27.07 13.26
N LYS A 121 19.36 -27.01 12.23
CA LYS A 121 19.39 -25.88 11.29
C LYS A 121 18.17 -25.84 10.40
N ILE A 122 17.66 -26.98 9.94
CA ILE A 122 16.39 -27.08 9.21
C ILE A 122 15.24 -26.61 10.10
N GLU A 123 15.17 -27.06 11.36
CA GLU A 123 14.12 -26.63 12.29
C GLU A 123 14.22 -25.12 12.60
N GLN A 124 15.43 -24.57 12.69
CA GLN A 124 15.64 -23.13 12.85
C GLN A 124 15.21 -22.37 11.59
N LEU A 125 15.57 -22.84 10.39
CA LEU A 125 15.15 -22.25 9.12
C LEU A 125 13.64 -22.35 8.93
N GLU A 126 13.00 -23.43 9.36
CA GLU A 126 11.54 -23.57 9.36
C GLU A 126 10.87 -22.62 10.36
N LYS A 127 11.47 -22.38 11.53
CA LYS A 127 11.01 -21.38 12.51
C LYS A 127 11.23 -19.94 12.00
N GLU A 128 12.34 -19.68 11.33
CA GLU A 128 12.61 -18.40 10.66
C GLU A 128 11.64 -18.19 9.49
N ASN A 129 11.35 -19.22 8.69
CA ASN A 129 10.37 -19.18 7.61
C ASN A 129 8.93 -18.99 8.15
N LYS A 130 8.59 -19.60 9.29
CA LYS A 130 7.32 -19.35 10.00
C LYS A 130 7.24 -17.95 10.62
N ARG A 131 8.37 -17.31 10.96
CA ARG A 131 8.43 -15.89 11.37
C ARG A 131 8.38 -14.92 10.19
N VAL A 132 8.74 -15.38 9.00
CA VAL A 132 8.60 -14.67 7.71
C VAL A 132 7.27 -15.00 7.02
N SER A 133 6.29 -15.57 7.75
CA SER A 133 4.96 -15.97 7.25
C SER A 133 4.10 -14.80 6.73
N GLY A 134 4.45 -14.24 5.57
CA GLY A 134 3.50 -14.11 4.49
C GLY A 134 3.40 -15.49 3.82
N LYS A 135 2.20 -16.05 3.67
CA LYS A 135 2.03 -17.31 2.93
C LYS A 135 2.61 -17.12 1.53
N ASP A 136 3.68 -17.84 1.21
CA ASP A 136 4.30 -17.80 -0.11
C ASP A 136 3.25 -18.08 -1.19
N ASN A 137 3.06 -17.10 -2.08
CA ASN A 137 2.17 -17.17 -3.25
C ASN A 137 2.28 -18.49 -4.03
N LEU A 138 3.48 -19.06 -4.07
CA LEU A 138 3.77 -20.31 -4.76
C LEU A 138 3.12 -21.54 -4.10
N VAL A 139 3.02 -21.59 -2.77
CA VAL A 139 2.45 -22.74 -2.05
C VAL A 139 0.95 -22.86 -2.30
N VAL A 140 0.23 -21.74 -2.20
CA VAL A 140 -1.22 -21.67 -2.49
C VAL A 140 -1.51 -22.06 -3.94
N CYS A 141 -0.66 -21.65 -4.88
CA CYS A 141 -0.81 -22.03 -6.29
C CYS A 141 -0.69 -23.54 -6.50
N TRP A 142 0.33 -24.18 -5.91
CA TRP A 142 0.51 -25.64 -6.05
C TRP A 142 -0.64 -26.42 -5.42
N GLU A 143 -1.12 -25.98 -4.27
CA GLU A 143 -2.22 -26.64 -3.57
C GLU A 143 -3.53 -26.55 -4.36
N LEU A 144 -3.83 -25.38 -4.96
CA LEU A 144 -4.97 -25.23 -5.88
C LEU A 144 -4.86 -26.12 -7.12
N LEU A 145 -3.68 -26.20 -7.73
CA LEU A 145 -3.45 -27.05 -8.91
C LEU A 145 -3.68 -28.53 -8.60
N LEU A 146 -3.13 -29.03 -7.49
CA LEU A 146 -3.32 -30.41 -7.04
C LEU A 146 -4.79 -30.70 -6.76
N ARG A 147 -5.51 -29.72 -6.22
CA ARG A 147 -6.92 -29.87 -5.87
C ARG A 147 -7.82 -29.86 -7.09
N ILE A 148 -7.50 -29.05 -8.10
CA ILE A 148 -8.15 -29.12 -9.43
C ILE A 148 -7.93 -30.49 -10.06
N ASP A 149 -6.71 -31.05 -9.97
CA ASP A 149 -6.42 -32.38 -10.49
C ASP A 149 -7.21 -33.47 -9.74
N SER A 150 -7.34 -33.36 -8.42
CA SER A 150 -8.21 -34.22 -7.60
C SER A 150 -9.68 -34.13 -8.04
N MET A 151 -10.19 -32.94 -8.33
CA MET A 151 -11.57 -32.74 -8.81
C MET A 151 -11.81 -33.38 -10.19
N VAL A 152 -10.80 -33.38 -11.08
CA VAL A 152 -10.87 -34.09 -12.36
C VAL A 152 -10.95 -35.59 -12.15
N LEU A 153 -10.11 -36.14 -11.28
CA LEU A 153 -10.11 -37.56 -10.95
C LEU A 153 -11.42 -37.99 -10.26
N GLY A 154 -12.01 -37.10 -9.46
CA GLY A 154 -13.31 -37.30 -8.81
C GLY A 154 -14.52 -37.04 -9.72
N GLY A 155 -14.32 -36.67 -10.98
CA GLY A 155 -15.40 -36.40 -11.95
C GLY A 155 -16.21 -35.12 -11.68
N MET A 156 -15.75 -34.24 -10.79
CA MET A 156 -16.43 -32.96 -10.49
C MET A 156 -16.22 -31.91 -11.58
N VAL A 157 -15.11 -32.01 -12.32
CA VAL A 157 -14.70 -31.04 -13.35
C VAL A 157 -14.25 -31.81 -14.60
N SER A 158 -14.68 -31.34 -15.77
CA SER A 158 -14.22 -31.92 -17.04
C SER A 158 -12.74 -31.60 -17.30
N THR A 159 -12.06 -32.42 -18.10
CA THR A 159 -10.65 -32.18 -18.46
C THR A 159 -10.43 -30.83 -19.16
N GLU A 160 -11.40 -30.39 -19.97
CA GLU A 160 -11.36 -29.09 -20.66
C GLU A 160 -11.50 -27.93 -19.67
N GLU A 161 -12.45 -28.02 -18.75
CA GLU A 161 -12.67 -27.00 -17.72
C GLU A 161 -11.47 -26.90 -16.77
N ALA A 162 -10.93 -28.03 -16.32
CA ALA A 162 -9.74 -28.06 -15.49
C ALA A 162 -8.51 -27.49 -16.19
N SER A 163 -8.40 -27.63 -17.52
CA SER A 163 -7.33 -26.96 -18.27
C SER A 163 -7.46 -25.43 -18.22
N LYS A 164 -8.67 -24.87 -18.24
CA LYS A 164 -8.91 -23.43 -18.13
C LYS A 164 -8.59 -22.93 -16.71
N LEU A 165 -9.06 -23.64 -15.69
CA LEU A 165 -8.80 -23.30 -14.29
C LEU A 165 -7.30 -23.38 -13.94
N ARG A 166 -6.59 -24.40 -14.40
CA ARG A 166 -5.13 -24.51 -14.19
C ARG A 166 -4.37 -23.34 -14.81
N ARG A 167 -4.74 -22.95 -16.04
CA ARG A 167 -4.12 -21.81 -16.71
C ARG A 167 -4.35 -20.51 -15.94
N MET A 168 -5.58 -20.27 -15.49
CA MET A 168 -5.91 -19.13 -14.64
C MET A 168 -5.12 -19.10 -13.34
N VAL A 169 -5.02 -20.23 -12.62
CA VAL A 169 -4.21 -20.32 -11.38
C VAL A 169 -2.73 -20.02 -11.67
N ILE A 170 -2.22 -20.47 -12.82
CA ILE A 170 -0.83 -20.22 -13.25
C ILE A 170 -0.60 -18.76 -13.66
N ASP A 171 -1.58 -18.11 -14.29
CA ASP A 171 -1.46 -16.74 -14.78
C ASP A 171 -1.67 -15.71 -13.66
N SER A 172 -2.44 -16.06 -12.62
CA SER A 172 -2.75 -15.21 -11.47
C SER A 172 -1.85 -15.43 -10.24
N LYS A 173 -0.69 -16.10 -10.40
CA LYS A 173 0.20 -16.58 -9.32
C LYS A 173 0.51 -15.60 -8.17
N VAL A 174 0.48 -14.29 -8.43
CA VAL A 174 0.84 -13.25 -7.45
C VAL A 174 -0.37 -12.72 -6.65
N SER A 175 -1.59 -12.90 -7.16
CA SER A 175 -2.83 -12.31 -6.62
C SER A 175 -3.73 -13.30 -5.87
N LEU A 176 -3.32 -14.57 -5.73
CA LEU A 176 -4.19 -15.66 -5.26
C LEU A 176 -4.14 -15.90 -3.74
N VAL A 177 -3.09 -15.45 -3.04
CA VAL A 177 -2.97 -15.67 -1.58
C VAL A 177 -4.08 -14.95 -0.82
N ASP A 178 -4.42 -13.72 -1.18
CA ASP A 178 -5.44 -12.96 -0.44
C ASP A 178 -6.85 -13.55 -0.63
N VAL A 179 -7.10 -14.16 -1.79
CA VAL A 179 -8.42 -14.69 -2.16
C VAL A 179 -8.62 -16.12 -1.67
N PHE A 180 -7.65 -17.00 -1.89
CA PHE A 180 -7.85 -18.44 -1.71
C PHE A 180 -7.21 -19.01 -0.45
N SER A 181 -6.38 -18.25 0.27
CA SER A 181 -5.66 -18.80 1.44
C SER A 181 -6.54 -19.20 2.63
N GLY A 182 -7.78 -18.70 2.70
CA GLY A 182 -8.82 -19.15 3.64
C GLY A 182 -9.78 -20.20 3.06
N LEU A 183 -9.83 -20.34 1.73
CA LEU A 183 -10.72 -21.26 1.02
C LEU A 183 -10.09 -22.62 0.76
N LEU A 184 -8.76 -22.74 0.89
CA LEU A 184 -8.03 -24.01 0.79
C LEU A 184 -8.48 -25.06 1.80
N GLN A 185 -9.20 -24.69 2.87
CA GLN A 185 -9.76 -25.62 3.85
C GLN A 185 -11.25 -25.97 3.62
N GLN A 186 -11.93 -25.31 2.68
CA GLN A 186 -13.35 -25.55 2.38
C GLN A 186 -13.54 -26.85 1.60
N ARG A 187 -14.78 -27.22 1.24
CA ARG A 187 -15.06 -28.41 0.41
C ARG A 187 -14.82 -28.14 -1.07
N ASP A 188 -14.55 -29.20 -1.85
CA ASP A 188 -14.23 -29.08 -3.28
C ASP A 188 -15.32 -28.37 -4.10
N ALA A 189 -16.60 -28.54 -3.75
CA ALA A 189 -17.71 -27.87 -4.42
C ALA A 189 -17.76 -26.35 -4.16
N GLU A 190 -17.41 -25.91 -2.95
CA GLU A 190 -17.36 -24.49 -2.57
C GLU A 190 -16.14 -23.83 -3.25
N LEU A 191 -14.99 -24.50 -3.18
CA LEU A 191 -13.78 -24.06 -3.87
C LEU A 191 -13.99 -23.98 -5.40
N LEU A 192 -14.68 -24.96 -6.00
CA LEU A 192 -14.98 -24.95 -7.43
C LEU A 192 -15.90 -23.79 -7.82
N THR A 193 -16.87 -23.45 -6.96
CA THR A 193 -17.77 -22.31 -7.19
C THR A 193 -16.98 -21.01 -7.19
N GLU A 194 -16.06 -20.84 -6.25
CA GLU A 194 -15.17 -19.67 -6.18
C GLU A 194 -14.15 -19.64 -7.33
N LEU A 195 -13.61 -20.79 -7.74
CA LEU A 195 -12.74 -20.87 -8.92
C LEU A 195 -13.47 -20.49 -10.21
N ARG A 196 -14.73 -20.89 -10.36
CA ARG A 196 -15.60 -20.49 -11.49
C ARG A 196 -15.94 -19.00 -11.42
N HIS A 197 -16.31 -18.51 -10.24
CA HIS A 197 -16.59 -17.09 -10.02
C HIS A 197 -15.37 -16.22 -10.31
N PHE A 198 -14.17 -16.65 -9.87
CA PHE A 198 -12.90 -15.99 -10.17
C PHE A 198 -12.56 -16.07 -11.67
N SER A 199 -12.81 -17.20 -12.32
CA SER A 199 -12.62 -17.36 -13.77
C SER A 199 -13.58 -16.48 -14.59
N GLU A 200 -14.80 -16.25 -14.11
CA GLU A 200 -15.78 -15.36 -14.73
C GLU A 200 -15.49 -13.88 -14.41
N GLY A 201 -15.02 -13.59 -13.18
CA GLY A 201 -14.57 -12.27 -12.73
C GLY A 201 -13.26 -11.82 -13.40
N SER A 202 -12.39 -12.75 -13.78
CA SER A 202 -11.17 -12.53 -14.58
C SER A 202 -11.47 -12.06 -16.02
N LYS A 203 -12.73 -12.02 -16.45
CA LYS A 203 -13.14 -11.33 -17.69
C LYS A 203 -13.35 -9.82 -17.51
N ARG A 204 -13.18 -9.25 -16.31
CA ARG A 204 -13.00 -7.80 -16.19
C ARG A 204 -11.62 -7.45 -16.73
N LYS A 205 -11.57 -6.83 -17.91
CA LYS A 205 -10.33 -6.23 -18.42
C LYS A 205 -9.82 -5.27 -17.35
N GLY A 206 -8.67 -5.55 -16.77
CA GLY A 206 -7.99 -4.57 -15.92
C GLY A 206 -7.73 -3.33 -16.75
N TYR A 207 -8.31 -2.20 -16.36
CA TYR A 207 -8.03 -0.91 -16.98
C TYR A 207 -6.55 -0.51 -16.84
N HIS A 208 -6.01 0.09 -17.88
CA HIS A 208 -4.78 0.89 -17.80
C HIS A 208 -5.13 2.35 -17.50
N VAL A 209 -4.81 2.80 -16.29
CA VAL A 209 -5.09 4.15 -15.80
C VAL A 209 -3.78 4.90 -15.60
N ILE A 210 -3.68 6.10 -16.16
CA ILE A 210 -2.58 7.02 -15.89
C ILE A 210 -3.14 8.22 -15.13
N HIS A 211 -2.73 8.39 -13.88
CA HIS A 211 -3.00 9.62 -13.14
C HIS A 211 -1.99 10.70 -13.56
N ILE A 212 -2.48 11.90 -13.84
CA ILE A 212 -1.64 13.10 -13.99
C ILE A 212 -1.99 13.99 -12.81
N CYS A 213 -1.07 14.15 -11.86
CA CYS A 213 -1.31 14.88 -10.62
C CYS A 213 -0.09 15.72 -10.22
N THR A 214 -0.25 16.51 -9.17
CA THR A 214 0.79 17.37 -8.59
C THR A 214 1.38 16.79 -7.30
N GLU A 215 0.69 15.86 -6.65
CA GLU A 215 1.11 15.29 -5.37
C GLU A 215 0.91 13.77 -5.31
N MET A 216 1.73 13.09 -4.51
CA MET A 216 1.65 11.65 -4.24
C MET A 216 2.46 11.31 -2.99
N GLU A 217 1.87 10.58 -2.05
CA GLU A 217 2.61 10.08 -0.89
C GLU A 217 3.46 8.84 -1.22
N PRO A 218 4.66 8.68 -0.65
CA PRO A 218 5.31 9.57 0.32
C PRO A 218 6.18 10.68 -0.30
N LEU A 219 6.20 10.81 -1.64
CA LEU A 219 7.14 11.69 -2.33
C LEU A 219 6.98 13.17 -2.01
N ILE A 220 5.72 13.62 -2.01
CA ILE A 220 5.36 15.00 -1.75
C ILE A 220 3.89 15.08 -1.35
N SER A 221 3.60 15.77 -0.25
CA SER A 221 2.27 15.90 0.34
C SER A 221 2.09 17.30 0.91
N VAL A 222 1.13 18.04 0.35
CA VAL A 222 0.70 19.37 0.83
C VAL A 222 -0.75 19.31 1.28
N GLY A 223 -1.59 18.57 0.55
CA GLY A 223 -3.01 18.46 0.83
C GLY A 223 -3.54 17.02 0.71
N PRO A 224 -4.87 16.87 0.64
CA PRO A 224 -5.50 15.55 0.62
C PRO A 224 -5.31 14.77 -0.70
N LEU A 225 -4.77 15.42 -1.74
CA LEU A 225 -4.52 14.79 -3.03
C LEU A 225 -3.47 13.68 -2.90
N ALA A 226 -2.37 13.93 -2.18
CA ALA A 226 -1.27 12.99 -2.06
C ALA A 226 -1.65 11.62 -1.46
N PRO A 227 -2.32 11.53 -0.29
CA PRO A 227 -2.78 10.26 0.26
C PRO A 227 -3.87 9.62 -0.61
N TYR A 228 -4.71 10.42 -1.27
CA TYR A 228 -5.74 9.91 -2.19
C TYR A 228 -5.12 9.21 -3.40
N ILE A 229 -4.12 9.81 -4.06
CA ILE A 229 -3.45 9.21 -5.23
C ILE A 229 -2.84 7.87 -4.85
N THR A 230 -2.08 7.82 -3.75
CA THR A 230 -1.43 6.59 -3.30
C THR A 230 -2.45 5.54 -2.87
N GLY A 231 -3.47 5.93 -2.10
CA GLY A 231 -4.52 5.04 -1.62
C GLY A 231 -5.33 4.41 -2.74
N LEU A 232 -5.87 5.23 -3.65
CA LEU A 232 -6.66 4.76 -4.78
C LEU A 232 -5.82 3.92 -5.75
N SER A 233 -4.60 4.35 -6.07
CA SER A 233 -3.72 3.61 -6.97
C SER A 233 -3.39 2.21 -6.44
N ARG A 234 -3.12 2.08 -5.13
CA ARG A 234 -2.89 0.77 -4.49
C ARG A 234 -4.14 -0.10 -4.45
N ALA A 235 -5.32 0.50 -4.23
CA ALA A 235 -6.58 -0.24 -4.28
C ALA A 235 -6.86 -0.78 -5.69
N LEU A 236 -6.67 0.05 -6.72
CA LEU A 236 -6.80 -0.35 -8.13
C LEU A 236 -5.80 -1.45 -8.51
N GLN A 237 -4.53 -1.31 -8.14
CA GLN A 237 -3.50 -2.33 -8.43
C GLN A 237 -3.81 -3.68 -7.78
N ARG A 238 -4.22 -3.70 -6.51
CA ARG A 238 -4.62 -4.95 -5.82
C ARG A 238 -5.80 -5.66 -6.48
N LYS A 239 -6.58 -4.95 -7.28
CA LYS A 239 -7.73 -5.48 -8.03
C LYS A 239 -7.39 -5.79 -9.50
N GLY A 240 -6.11 -5.73 -9.88
CA GLY A 240 -5.61 -6.15 -11.19
C GLY A 240 -5.58 -5.05 -12.26
N HIS A 241 -5.73 -3.78 -11.88
CA HIS A 241 -5.59 -2.65 -12.80
C HIS A 241 -4.12 -2.24 -12.96
N LEU A 242 -3.72 -1.84 -14.17
CA LEU A 242 -2.42 -1.22 -14.39
C LEU A 242 -2.54 0.27 -14.09
N VAL A 243 -1.84 0.74 -13.06
CA VAL A 243 -1.87 2.14 -12.63
C VAL A 243 -0.48 2.75 -12.71
N GLU A 244 -0.39 3.91 -13.35
CA GLU A 244 0.81 4.74 -13.40
C GLU A 244 0.48 6.17 -12.96
N VAL A 245 1.50 6.87 -12.46
CA VAL A 245 1.38 8.26 -12.01
C VAL A 245 2.43 9.12 -12.70
N ILE A 246 2.02 10.26 -13.24
CA ILE A 246 2.91 11.29 -13.80
C ILE A 246 2.87 12.50 -12.87
N LEU A 247 4.06 12.96 -12.46
CA LEU A 247 4.27 14.08 -11.55
C LEU A 247 5.31 15.07 -12.13
N PRO A 248 5.25 16.36 -11.76
CA PRO A 248 6.37 17.26 -11.97
C PRO A 248 7.58 16.80 -11.13
N LYS A 249 8.79 16.96 -11.67
CA LYS A 249 10.01 16.70 -10.88
C LYS A 249 10.32 17.88 -9.96
N TYR A 250 9.65 17.97 -8.82
CA TYR A 250 9.97 18.99 -7.82
C TYR A 250 11.37 18.81 -7.23
N ALA A 251 11.99 19.90 -6.79
CA ALA A 251 13.24 19.86 -6.03
C ALA A 251 13.07 19.26 -4.63
N SER A 252 11.87 19.38 -4.06
CA SER A 252 11.50 18.86 -2.74
C SER A 252 10.98 17.42 -2.75
N LEU A 253 11.01 16.71 -3.90
CA LEU A 253 10.61 15.30 -3.94
C LEU A 253 11.54 14.47 -3.05
N ASP A 254 10.96 13.64 -2.20
CA ASP A 254 11.70 12.58 -1.51
C ASP A 254 12.02 11.45 -2.50
N LEU A 255 13.21 11.53 -3.11
CA LEU A 255 13.65 10.56 -4.11
C LEU A 255 14.15 9.25 -3.49
N ASP A 256 14.42 9.21 -2.18
CA ASP A 256 14.87 7.99 -1.50
C ASP A 256 13.75 6.94 -1.44
N GLU A 257 12.49 7.39 -1.47
CA GLU A 257 11.30 6.54 -1.57
C GLU A 257 11.06 5.97 -2.98
N VAL A 258 11.85 6.37 -3.98
CA VAL A 258 11.70 5.90 -5.38
C VAL A 258 12.63 4.74 -5.68
N GLN A 259 12.04 3.55 -5.85
CA GLN A 259 12.78 2.36 -6.24
C GLN A 259 13.10 2.36 -7.73
N GLY A 260 14.35 2.08 -8.08
CA GLY A 260 14.79 1.96 -9.47
C GLY A 260 14.72 3.28 -10.25
N LEU A 261 14.87 4.41 -9.57
CA LEU A 261 14.90 5.74 -10.20
C LEU A 261 15.95 5.79 -11.31
N ARG A 262 15.52 6.10 -12.53
CA ARG A 262 16.40 6.27 -13.69
C ARG A 262 15.89 7.33 -14.65
N GLU A 263 16.83 8.04 -15.27
CA GLU A 263 16.54 8.91 -16.41
C GLU A 263 16.34 8.04 -17.67
N ILE A 264 15.34 8.39 -18.48
CA ILE A 264 15.16 7.81 -19.81
C ILE A 264 16.01 8.63 -20.78
N GLU A 265 16.99 7.99 -21.42
CA GLU A 265 17.79 8.56 -22.50
C GLU A 265 16.98 8.63 -23.80
N ALA A 266 16.02 9.53 -23.84
CA ALA A 266 15.23 9.83 -25.03
C ALA A 266 14.95 11.32 -25.11
N ASP A 267 15.10 11.87 -26.30
CA ASP A 267 14.68 13.24 -26.57
C ASP A 267 13.21 13.40 -26.17
N SER A 268 12.86 14.42 -25.41
CA SER A 268 11.47 14.71 -25.06
C SER A 268 11.25 16.20 -25.18
N TYR A 269 10.34 16.61 -26.05
CA TYR A 269 10.06 18.01 -26.35
C TYR A 269 8.59 18.29 -26.22
N SER A 270 8.27 19.44 -25.63
CA SER A 270 6.88 19.90 -25.45
C SER A 270 6.72 21.30 -26.02
N PHE A 271 5.60 21.53 -26.69
CA PHE A 271 5.27 22.87 -27.17
C PHE A 271 4.94 23.79 -25.98
N PHE A 272 5.60 24.94 -25.91
CA PHE A 272 5.20 26.00 -25.01
C PHE A 272 5.59 27.36 -25.58
N ASN A 273 4.70 28.35 -25.49
CA ASN A 273 4.94 29.73 -25.90
C ASN A 273 5.55 29.88 -27.31
N GLY A 274 5.02 29.12 -28.28
CA GLY A 274 5.44 29.20 -29.68
C GLY A 274 6.69 28.37 -30.05
N GLN A 275 7.29 27.64 -29.11
CA GLN A 275 8.52 26.87 -29.35
C GLN A 275 8.46 25.47 -28.72
N LEU A 276 9.35 24.58 -29.15
CA LEU A 276 9.54 23.26 -28.54
C LEU A 276 10.65 23.35 -27.47
N HIS A 277 10.33 22.92 -26.24
CA HIS A 277 11.25 22.94 -25.12
C HIS A 277 11.57 21.52 -24.66
N GLY A 278 12.85 21.24 -24.39
CA GLY A 278 13.32 19.92 -23.96
C GLY A 278 12.95 19.58 -22.51
N ASN A 279 12.77 18.30 -22.23
CA ASN A 279 12.48 17.72 -20.93
C ASN A 279 13.40 16.53 -20.65
N ARG A 280 13.76 16.33 -19.38
CA ARG A 280 14.25 15.04 -18.90
C ARG A 280 13.10 14.25 -18.29
N ILE A 281 13.05 12.96 -18.62
CA ILE A 281 12.02 12.05 -18.12
C ILE A 281 12.68 11.07 -17.18
N TRP A 282 12.13 10.96 -15.97
CA TRP A 282 12.61 10.03 -14.96
C TRP A 282 11.52 9.01 -14.69
N THR A 283 11.90 7.77 -14.41
CA THR A 283 10.95 6.70 -14.05
C THR A 283 11.43 5.95 -12.83
N GLY A 284 10.48 5.40 -12.08
CA GLY A 284 10.74 4.55 -10.93
C GLY A 284 9.46 3.91 -10.43
N VAL A 285 9.53 3.29 -9.24
CA VAL A 285 8.39 2.64 -8.59
C VAL A 285 8.29 3.14 -7.16
N VAL A 286 7.10 3.54 -6.75
CA VAL A 286 6.79 4.03 -5.39
C VAL A 286 5.61 3.28 -4.85
N ARG A 287 5.79 2.57 -3.73
CA ARG A 287 4.72 1.73 -3.11
C ARG A 287 4.07 0.74 -4.10
N GLY A 288 4.84 0.23 -5.08
CA GLY A 288 4.36 -0.68 -6.13
C GLY A 288 3.78 0.02 -7.38
N ILE A 289 3.68 1.36 -7.36
CA ILE A 289 3.10 2.16 -8.44
C ILE A 289 4.20 2.70 -9.34
N GLY A 290 4.06 2.52 -10.66
CA GLY A 290 4.97 3.11 -11.63
C GLY A 290 4.83 4.63 -11.67
N VAL A 291 5.91 5.35 -11.40
CA VAL A 291 5.95 6.81 -11.40
C VAL A 291 6.81 7.35 -12.53
N THR A 292 6.37 8.43 -13.15
CA THR A 292 7.14 9.20 -14.14
C THR A 292 7.26 10.65 -13.68
N PHE A 293 8.48 11.19 -13.66
CA PHE A 293 8.72 12.59 -13.37
C PHE A 293 9.15 13.36 -14.61
N ILE A 294 8.48 14.49 -14.85
CA ILE A 294 8.82 15.40 -15.95
C ILE A 294 9.63 16.57 -15.39
N GLN A 295 10.86 16.72 -15.89
CA GLN A 295 11.76 17.81 -15.53
C GLN A 295 11.98 18.73 -16.75
N PRO A 296 11.43 19.94 -16.76
CA PRO A 296 11.71 20.92 -17.81
C PRO A 296 13.18 21.33 -17.81
N LEU A 297 13.82 21.38 -18.99
CA LEU A 297 15.20 21.85 -19.12
C LEU A 297 15.31 23.37 -19.19
N TYR A 298 14.46 24.00 -20.01
CA TYR A 298 14.46 25.45 -20.20
C TYR A 298 13.78 26.18 -19.03
N PHE A 299 12.63 25.67 -18.58
CA PHE A 299 11.88 26.21 -17.46
C PHE A 299 12.22 25.49 -16.15
N SER A 300 13.51 25.24 -15.89
CA SER A 300 13.95 24.46 -14.73
C SER A 300 13.49 25.06 -13.39
N SER A 301 13.27 26.37 -13.34
CA SER A 301 12.76 27.09 -12.17
C SER A 301 11.27 26.83 -11.88
N PHE A 302 10.50 26.24 -12.80
CA PHE A 302 9.08 25.96 -12.56
C PHE A 302 8.87 24.97 -11.41
N PHE A 303 9.73 23.96 -11.26
CA PHE A 303 9.57 22.95 -10.20
C PHE A 303 10.76 22.90 -9.24
N ASN A 304 11.74 23.78 -9.40
CA ASN A 304 12.89 23.91 -8.51
C ASN A 304 12.70 25.11 -7.55
N ARG A 305 11.74 25.00 -6.62
CA ARG A 305 11.39 26.03 -5.62
C ARG A 305 10.99 25.39 -4.29
N ASP A 306 10.99 26.18 -3.21
CA ASP A 306 10.71 25.73 -1.84
C ASP A 306 9.22 25.40 -1.58
N GLY A 307 8.29 25.79 -2.48
CA GLY A 307 6.86 25.54 -2.36
C GLY A 307 6.21 25.04 -3.66
N ILE A 308 5.12 24.29 -3.53
CA ILE A 308 4.42 23.70 -4.69
C ILE A 308 3.45 24.68 -5.33
N TYR A 309 2.60 25.32 -4.53
CA TYR A 309 1.51 26.21 -4.97
C TYR A 309 1.76 27.65 -4.53
N GLU A 310 0.83 28.53 -4.88
CA GLU A 310 0.79 29.95 -4.52
C GLU A 310 1.89 30.78 -5.19
N HIS A 311 2.38 30.32 -6.35
CA HIS A 311 3.28 31.12 -7.17
C HIS A 311 2.48 31.94 -8.19
N PRO A 312 2.91 33.19 -8.50
CA PRO A 312 2.23 34.01 -9.50
C PRO A 312 2.12 33.38 -10.89
N ASP A 313 3.01 32.43 -11.20
CA ASP A 313 3.10 31.71 -12.47
C ASP A 313 2.57 30.26 -12.39
N ASP A 314 1.75 29.92 -11.39
CA ASP A 314 1.18 28.57 -11.24
C ASP A 314 0.41 28.12 -12.49
N PHE A 315 -0.31 29.04 -13.15
CA PHE A 315 -0.97 28.76 -14.41
C PHE A 315 0.02 28.23 -15.45
N GLU A 316 1.12 28.94 -15.69
CA GLU A 316 2.13 28.60 -16.69
C GLU A 316 2.84 27.30 -16.35
N ARG A 317 3.19 27.12 -15.06
CA ARG A 317 3.87 25.92 -14.55
C ARG A 317 3.06 24.67 -14.82
N PHE A 318 1.80 24.66 -14.37
CA PHE A 318 0.94 23.48 -14.47
C PHE A 318 0.39 23.27 -15.89
N THR A 319 0.25 24.35 -16.67
CA THR A 319 -0.05 24.26 -18.11
C THR A 319 1.10 23.62 -18.89
N TYR A 320 2.34 24.02 -18.62
CA TYR A 320 3.52 23.37 -19.20
C TYR A 320 3.58 21.89 -18.85
N PHE A 321 3.41 21.56 -17.57
CA PHE A 321 3.44 20.18 -17.09
C PHE A 321 2.33 19.32 -17.71
N SER A 322 1.10 19.83 -17.77
CA SER A 322 -0.04 19.17 -18.41
C SER A 322 0.24 18.86 -19.88
N ARG A 323 0.78 19.83 -20.61
CA ARG A 323 1.18 19.66 -22.00
C ARG A 323 2.30 18.62 -22.17
N ALA A 324 3.35 18.73 -21.36
CA ALA A 324 4.48 17.80 -21.40
C ALA A 324 4.10 16.36 -21.03
N SER A 325 3.11 16.18 -20.14
CA SER A 325 2.57 14.87 -19.79
C SER A 325 1.93 14.19 -20.99
N LEU A 326 1.11 14.91 -21.77
CA LEU A 326 0.51 14.38 -22.99
C LEU A 326 1.55 14.10 -24.09
N ASP A 327 2.53 15.01 -24.29
CA ASP A 327 3.61 14.81 -25.25
C ASP A 327 4.44 13.55 -24.88
N TYR A 328 4.72 13.32 -23.59
CA TYR A 328 5.37 12.09 -23.12
C TYR A 328 4.52 10.83 -23.36
N ILE A 329 3.22 10.85 -23.04
CA ILE A 329 2.33 9.70 -23.24
C ILE A 329 2.26 9.34 -24.73
N ALA A 330 2.06 10.33 -25.59
CA ALA A 330 2.01 10.12 -27.04
C ALA A 330 3.35 9.58 -27.58
N LYS A 331 4.48 10.19 -27.19
CA LYS A 331 5.81 9.78 -27.65
C LYS A 331 6.21 8.38 -27.16
N SER A 332 5.81 8.00 -25.95
CA SER A 332 6.06 6.67 -25.40
C SER A 332 5.17 5.58 -26.01
N GLY A 333 4.19 5.94 -26.85
CA GLY A 333 3.26 5.00 -27.48
C GLY A 333 2.27 4.37 -26.51
N LYS A 334 2.14 4.92 -25.30
CA LYS A 334 1.17 4.44 -24.30
C LYS A 334 -0.25 4.74 -24.78
N GLN A 335 -1.14 3.77 -24.65
CA GLN A 335 -2.57 3.92 -24.96
C GLN A 335 -3.39 3.55 -23.72
N PRO A 336 -3.37 4.40 -22.68
CA PRO A 336 -4.15 4.11 -21.48
C PRO A 336 -5.64 4.08 -21.80
N ASP A 337 -6.38 3.27 -21.05
CA ASP A 337 -7.83 3.27 -21.12
C ASP A 337 -8.37 4.61 -20.62
N VAL A 338 -7.80 5.12 -19.52
CA VAL A 338 -8.23 6.35 -18.86
C VAL A 338 -7.04 7.23 -18.49
N LEU A 339 -7.11 8.51 -18.85
CA LEU A 339 -6.35 9.57 -18.21
C LEU A 339 -7.16 10.12 -17.04
N HIS A 340 -6.59 10.02 -15.85
CA HIS A 340 -7.25 10.47 -14.64
C HIS A 340 -6.58 11.74 -14.13
N LEU A 341 -7.25 12.86 -14.36
CA LEU A 341 -6.85 14.21 -14.01
C LEU A 341 -7.30 14.55 -12.60
N HIS A 342 -6.56 15.44 -11.96
CA HIS A 342 -6.85 15.89 -10.60
C HIS A 342 -6.78 17.42 -10.49
N ASN A 343 -7.83 17.98 -9.91
CA ASN A 343 -7.97 19.42 -9.62
C ASN A 343 -7.75 20.31 -10.85
N TRP A 344 -7.53 21.60 -10.63
CA TRP A 344 -7.42 22.59 -11.71
C TRP A 344 -6.06 22.51 -12.41
N GLU A 345 -5.03 22.08 -11.69
CA GLU A 345 -3.63 22.05 -12.13
C GLU A 345 -3.46 21.17 -13.37
N THR A 346 -4.28 20.12 -13.49
CA THR A 346 -4.23 19.18 -14.62
C THR A 346 -5.48 19.22 -15.50
N ALA A 347 -6.46 20.06 -15.16
CA ALA A 347 -7.72 20.18 -15.90
C ALA A 347 -7.54 20.62 -17.36
N ILE A 348 -6.50 21.40 -17.67
CA ILE A 348 -6.19 21.84 -19.04
C ILE A 348 -5.78 20.68 -19.97
N VAL A 349 -5.44 19.50 -19.43
CA VAL A 349 -5.27 18.28 -20.22
C VAL A 349 -6.54 17.95 -21.01
N GLY A 350 -7.73 18.25 -20.48
CA GLY A 350 -9.02 18.02 -21.13
C GLY A 350 -9.10 18.55 -22.57
N PRO A 351 -9.10 19.86 -22.80
CA PRO A 351 -9.11 20.41 -24.16
C PRO A 351 -7.88 20.03 -24.99
N LEU A 352 -6.68 20.02 -24.39
CA LEU A 352 -5.44 19.66 -25.09
C LEU A 352 -5.57 18.27 -25.72
N PHE A 353 -6.11 17.32 -24.94
CA PHE A 353 -6.34 15.97 -25.40
C PHE A 353 -7.29 15.95 -26.60
N TRP A 354 -8.46 16.57 -26.51
CA TRP A 354 -9.46 16.49 -27.58
C TRP A 354 -9.05 17.24 -28.85
N ASP A 355 -8.40 18.40 -28.73
CA ASP A 355 -8.02 19.21 -29.88
C ASP A 355 -6.80 18.63 -30.62
N ILE A 356 -5.84 18.07 -29.87
CA ILE A 356 -4.51 17.72 -30.37
C ILE A 356 -4.24 16.21 -30.28
N PHE A 357 -4.27 15.62 -29.08
CA PHE A 357 -3.70 14.29 -28.83
C PHE A 357 -4.61 13.10 -29.15
N ALA A 358 -5.94 13.28 -29.11
CA ALA A 358 -6.89 12.24 -29.50
C ALA A 358 -6.65 11.77 -30.94
N LYS A 359 -6.18 12.67 -31.82
CA LYS A 359 -5.81 12.40 -33.21
C LYS A 359 -4.40 11.81 -33.38
N GLN A 360 -3.60 11.78 -32.32
CA GLN A 360 -2.21 11.29 -32.31
C GLN A 360 -2.07 9.89 -31.69
N GLY A 361 -3.14 9.08 -31.76
CA GLY A 361 -3.12 7.69 -31.27
C GLY A 361 -3.79 7.47 -29.91
N LEU A 362 -4.33 8.52 -29.27
CA LEU A 362 -5.07 8.40 -28.00
C LEU A 362 -6.60 8.41 -28.16
N GLY A 363 -7.16 8.22 -29.36
CA GLY A 363 -8.61 8.34 -29.60
C GLY A 363 -9.50 7.36 -28.80
N ASN A 364 -8.93 6.24 -28.35
CA ASN A 364 -9.62 5.24 -27.50
C ASN A 364 -9.52 5.52 -26.00
N THR A 365 -8.68 6.48 -25.61
CA THR A 365 -8.51 6.92 -24.24
C THR A 365 -9.68 7.81 -23.84
N ARG A 366 -10.04 7.79 -22.55
CA ARG A 366 -11.11 8.61 -21.97
C ARG A 366 -10.56 9.42 -20.80
N ILE A 367 -11.22 10.52 -20.48
CA ILE A 367 -10.79 11.44 -19.44
C ILE A 367 -11.74 11.37 -18.25
N LEU A 368 -11.17 11.11 -17.07
CA LEU A 368 -11.83 11.28 -15.79
C LEU A 368 -11.16 12.43 -15.04
N LEU A 369 -11.94 13.33 -14.44
CA LEU A 369 -11.42 14.36 -13.53
C LEU A 369 -11.88 14.07 -12.11
N THR A 370 -10.97 14.08 -11.13
CA THR A 370 -11.31 14.16 -9.70
C THR A 370 -11.03 15.56 -9.17
N CYS A 371 -11.99 16.13 -8.45
CA CYS A 371 -11.83 17.39 -7.71
C CYS A 371 -11.83 17.09 -6.20
N GLN A 372 -10.80 17.55 -5.49
CA GLN A 372 -10.76 17.52 -4.02
C GLN A 372 -11.66 18.60 -3.39
N GLY A 373 -11.97 19.64 -4.16
CA GLY A 373 -12.83 20.77 -3.80
C GLY A 373 -12.97 21.75 -4.98
N PHE A 374 -13.64 22.88 -4.74
CA PHE A 374 -13.85 23.93 -5.75
C PHE A 374 -13.32 25.30 -5.31
N ASP A 375 -12.57 25.36 -4.21
CA ASP A 375 -11.97 26.60 -3.70
C ASP A 375 -10.89 27.13 -4.66
N SER A 376 -10.07 26.22 -5.20
CA SER A 376 -9.00 26.53 -6.16
C SER A 376 -9.43 26.18 -7.58
N GLN A 377 -9.72 27.20 -8.39
CA GLN A 377 -10.23 27.02 -9.77
C GLN A 377 -9.29 27.52 -10.87
N CYS A 378 -8.33 28.37 -10.50
CA CYS A 378 -7.43 29.13 -11.37
C CYS A 378 -8.17 29.96 -12.45
N LEU A 379 -8.18 31.27 -12.23
CA LEU A 379 -8.72 32.25 -13.18
C LEU A 379 -7.55 33.01 -13.83
N ASP A 380 -7.51 33.05 -15.16
CA ASP A 380 -6.44 33.74 -15.88
C ASP A 380 -6.94 34.35 -17.21
N GLU A 381 -6.05 35.08 -17.89
CA GLU A 381 -6.33 35.72 -19.18
C GLU A 381 -6.48 34.67 -20.30
N PRO A 382 -7.47 34.82 -21.19
CA PRO A 382 -7.72 33.86 -22.27
C PRO A 382 -6.50 33.61 -23.18
N ASP A 383 -5.73 34.67 -23.47
CA ASP A 383 -4.58 34.59 -24.38
C ASP A 383 -3.50 33.62 -23.88
N LYS A 384 -3.41 33.40 -22.57
CA LYS A 384 -2.46 32.42 -22.01
C LYS A 384 -2.75 30.98 -22.41
N LEU A 385 -3.97 30.65 -22.87
CA LEU A 385 -4.25 29.32 -23.42
C LEU A 385 -3.35 29.01 -24.63
N ALA A 386 -2.96 30.03 -25.41
CA ALA A 386 -2.05 29.87 -26.55
C ALA A 386 -0.66 29.37 -26.13
N LEU A 387 -0.25 29.55 -24.87
CA LEU A 387 1.03 29.04 -24.36
C LEU A 387 1.18 27.54 -24.58
N CYS A 388 0.12 26.74 -24.42
CA CYS A 388 0.18 25.29 -24.63
C CYS A 388 -0.30 24.83 -26.03
N GLY A 389 -0.58 25.77 -26.92
CA GLY A 389 -1.00 25.51 -28.30
C GLY A 389 -2.52 25.37 -28.46
N LEU A 390 -3.30 25.81 -27.47
CA LEU A 390 -4.75 25.94 -27.60
C LEU A 390 -5.12 27.27 -28.28
N ASP A 391 -6.32 27.34 -28.87
CA ASP A 391 -6.84 28.56 -29.52
C ASP A 391 -7.74 29.33 -28.53
N PRO A 392 -7.31 30.50 -28.01
CA PRO A 392 -8.09 31.31 -27.08
C PRO A 392 -9.47 31.71 -27.64
N GLY A 393 -9.54 32.11 -28.92
CA GLY A 393 -10.77 32.61 -29.53
C GLY A 393 -11.85 31.53 -29.66
N ARG A 394 -11.45 30.27 -29.79
CA ARG A 394 -12.37 29.12 -29.78
C ARG A 394 -12.81 28.69 -28.39
N LEU A 395 -11.97 28.91 -27.38
CA LEU A 395 -12.16 28.36 -26.04
C LEU A 395 -12.71 29.35 -25.02
N HIS A 396 -12.55 30.66 -25.23
CA HIS A 396 -13.10 31.70 -24.36
C HIS A 396 -14.59 31.92 -24.62
N ARG A 397 -15.40 30.93 -24.22
CA ARG A 397 -16.86 30.93 -24.40
C ARG A 397 -17.59 30.45 -23.15
N PRO A 398 -18.85 30.86 -22.92
CA PRO A 398 -19.64 30.44 -21.77
C PRO A 398 -19.77 28.93 -21.61
N ASP A 399 -19.88 28.20 -22.72
CA ASP A 399 -20.00 26.73 -22.76
C ASP A 399 -18.64 26.00 -22.64
N ARG A 400 -17.54 26.76 -22.54
CA ARG A 400 -16.16 26.28 -22.51
C ARG A 400 -15.44 26.82 -21.27
N PHE A 401 -14.38 27.62 -21.44
CA PHE A 401 -13.52 28.09 -20.35
C PHE A 401 -13.99 29.38 -19.68
N GLN A 402 -14.86 30.18 -20.29
CA GLN A 402 -15.19 31.51 -19.76
C GLN A 402 -15.75 31.41 -18.33
N ASP A 403 -15.20 32.19 -17.39
CA ASP A 403 -15.70 32.18 -16.01
C ASP A 403 -17.13 32.73 -15.93
N THR A 404 -17.93 32.19 -15.01
CA THR A 404 -19.32 32.60 -14.80
C THR A 404 -19.43 34.02 -14.25
N THR A 405 -18.51 34.41 -13.37
CA THR A 405 -18.56 35.70 -12.65
C THR A 405 -17.67 36.74 -13.28
N LYS A 406 -16.45 36.36 -13.65
CA LYS A 406 -15.43 37.22 -14.30
C LYS A 406 -15.32 36.83 -15.77
N THR A 407 -16.32 37.19 -16.56
CA THR A 407 -16.47 36.75 -17.97
C THR A 407 -15.32 37.12 -18.91
N HIS A 408 -14.45 38.06 -18.53
CA HIS A 408 -13.23 38.39 -19.28
C HIS A 408 -12.09 37.38 -19.05
N LEU A 409 -12.19 36.50 -18.04
CA LEU A 409 -11.21 35.48 -17.69
C LEU A 409 -11.65 34.10 -18.14
N VAL A 410 -10.69 33.19 -18.18
CA VAL A 410 -10.89 31.74 -18.28
C VAL A 410 -10.79 31.09 -16.92
N ASN A 411 -11.58 30.05 -16.69
CA ASN A 411 -11.59 29.21 -15.48
C ASN A 411 -11.12 27.81 -15.86
N ILE A 412 -9.93 27.43 -15.38
CA ILE A 412 -9.28 26.19 -15.82
C ILE A 412 -9.99 24.96 -15.27
N LEU A 413 -10.45 24.99 -14.02
CA LEU A 413 -11.23 23.89 -13.45
C LEU A 413 -12.55 23.69 -14.18
N LYS A 414 -13.24 24.78 -14.54
CA LYS A 414 -14.45 24.74 -15.37
C LYS A 414 -14.19 23.99 -16.68
N GLY A 415 -13.09 24.30 -17.35
CA GLY A 415 -12.67 23.58 -18.55
C GLY A 415 -12.47 22.09 -18.31
N GLY A 416 -11.78 21.72 -17.22
CA GLY A 416 -11.63 20.32 -16.83
C GLY A 416 -12.97 19.61 -16.65
N VAL A 417 -13.92 20.26 -15.99
CA VAL A 417 -15.30 19.76 -15.89
C VAL A 417 -15.85 19.56 -17.30
N VAL A 418 -15.96 20.61 -18.11
CA VAL A 418 -16.56 20.57 -19.47
C VAL A 418 -15.98 19.46 -20.35
N TYR A 419 -14.66 19.30 -20.37
CA TYR A 419 -13.96 18.39 -21.30
C TYR A 419 -13.74 16.96 -20.78
N SER A 420 -14.06 16.66 -19.51
CA SER A 420 -13.95 15.30 -18.98
C SER A 420 -15.20 14.47 -19.26
N ASN A 421 -15.03 13.16 -19.53
CA ASN A 421 -16.15 12.25 -19.75
C ASN A 421 -16.96 12.01 -18.46
N LYS A 422 -16.27 11.94 -17.31
CA LYS A 422 -16.85 11.87 -15.97
C LYS A 422 -16.07 12.78 -15.02
N VAL A 423 -16.75 13.25 -13.97
CA VAL A 423 -16.17 14.08 -12.90
C VAL A 423 -16.51 13.45 -11.56
N ILE A 424 -15.51 13.21 -10.72
CA ILE A 424 -15.69 12.75 -9.34
C ILE A 424 -15.35 13.92 -8.42
N VAL A 425 -16.20 14.17 -7.43
CA VAL A 425 -15.90 15.10 -6.34
C VAL A 425 -15.69 14.30 -5.07
N MET A 426 -14.54 14.52 -4.43
CA MET A 426 -14.22 13.83 -3.18
C MET A 426 -14.96 14.49 -2.02
N SER A 427 -15.90 13.78 -1.42
CA SER A 427 -16.61 14.23 -0.23
C SER A 427 -17.11 13.09 0.65
N SER A 428 -16.73 13.13 1.92
CA SER A 428 -17.23 12.18 2.91
C SER A 428 -18.64 12.49 3.42
N MET A 429 -19.09 13.75 3.37
CA MET A 429 -20.31 14.18 4.08
C MET A 429 -21.36 14.90 3.24
N HIS A 430 -21.00 15.42 2.06
CA HIS A 430 -21.89 16.28 1.27
C HIS A 430 -22.54 15.49 0.13
N SER A 431 -23.84 15.71 -0.09
CA SER A 431 -24.59 15.16 -1.23
C SER A 431 -24.17 15.86 -2.52
N LYS A 432 -24.43 15.22 -3.66
CA LYS A 432 -24.24 15.85 -4.98
C LYS A 432 -25.00 17.17 -5.08
N GLY A 433 -26.26 17.21 -4.64
CA GLY A 433 -27.07 18.44 -4.59
C GLY A 433 -26.39 19.54 -3.78
N ARG A 434 -25.96 19.27 -2.55
CA ARG A 434 -25.30 20.28 -1.71
C ARG A 434 -23.98 20.80 -2.31
N ILE A 435 -23.22 19.94 -2.96
CA ILE A 435 -21.98 20.34 -3.64
C ILE A 435 -22.28 21.35 -4.76
N ILE A 436 -23.29 21.07 -5.60
CA ILE A 436 -23.67 21.92 -6.73
C ILE A 436 -24.16 23.30 -6.25
N HIS A 437 -25.07 23.34 -5.27
CA HIS A 437 -25.77 24.57 -4.88
C HIS A 437 -25.02 25.41 -3.84
N SER A 438 -24.18 24.80 -2.99
CA SER A 438 -23.60 25.51 -1.83
C SER A 438 -22.08 25.47 -1.76
N MET A 439 -21.41 24.62 -2.55
CA MET A 439 -19.96 24.42 -2.49
C MET A 439 -19.30 24.48 -3.87
N SER A 440 -19.97 25.10 -4.84
CA SER A 440 -19.49 25.17 -6.23
C SER A 440 -18.68 26.42 -6.53
N HIS A 441 -18.64 27.41 -5.62
CA HIS A 441 -17.85 28.63 -5.74
C HIS A 441 -18.02 29.33 -7.12
N GLY A 442 -19.26 29.48 -7.58
CA GLY A 442 -19.59 30.11 -8.87
C GLY A 442 -19.68 29.15 -10.08
N LEU A 443 -19.36 27.86 -9.89
CA LEU A 443 -19.51 26.83 -10.92
C LEU A 443 -20.90 26.18 -10.95
N GLU A 444 -21.84 26.58 -10.08
CA GLU A 444 -23.19 26.02 -10.01
C GLU A 444 -23.86 25.84 -11.39
N PRO A 445 -23.86 26.82 -12.32
CA PRO A 445 -24.49 26.63 -13.63
C PRO A 445 -23.79 25.54 -14.46
N THR A 446 -22.47 25.48 -14.39
CA THR A 446 -21.67 24.48 -15.13
C THR A 446 -21.88 23.08 -14.56
N LEU A 447 -21.84 22.94 -13.23
CA LEU A 447 -22.05 21.66 -12.56
C LEU A 447 -23.49 21.17 -12.75
N THR A 448 -24.47 22.06 -12.72
CA THR A 448 -25.88 21.73 -12.99
C THR A 448 -26.08 21.23 -14.41
N MET A 449 -25.51 21.93 -15.41
CA MET A 449 -25.54 21.53 -16.82
C MET A 449 -24.91 20.15 -17.02
N HIS A 450 -23.93 19.80 -16.19
CA HIS A 450 -23.17 18.57 -16.28
C HIS A 450 -23.41 17.59 -15.12
N LYS A 451 -24.57 17.67 -14.47
CA LYS A 451 -24.88 16.85 -13.28
C LYS A 451 -24.78 15.34 -13.53
N GLU A 452 -25.10 14.88 -14.74
CA GLU A 452 -25.08 13.46 -15.11
C GLU A 452 -23.68 12.86 -15.22
N LYS A 453 -22.66 13.71 -15.44
CA LYS A 453 -21.26 13.26 -15.40
C LYS A 453 -20.65 13.32 -14.01
N LEU A 454 -21.32 13.98 -13.06
CA LEU A 454 -20.84 14.19 -11.70
C LEU A 454 -21.15 12.99 -10.81
N LEU A 455 -20.14 12.52 -10.09
CA LEU A 455 -20.21 11.48 -9.08
C LEU A 455 -19.59 12.01 -7.78
N VAL A 456 -20.03 11.49 -6.64
CA VAL A 456 -19.45 11.82 -5.34
C VAL A 456 -18.83 10.55 -4.78
N ALA A 457 -17.57 10.63 -4.36
CA ALA A 457 -16.85 9.52 -3.74
C ALA A 457 -16.35 9.95 -2.35
N PRO A 458 -16.43 9.09 -1.32
CA PRO A 458 -15.84 9.39 -0.03
C PRO A 458 -14.31 9.22 -0.07
N TYR A 459 -13.63 9.82 0.89
CA TYR A 459 -12.25 9.46 1.21
C TYR A 459 -12.22 8.09 1.89
N GLY A 460 -11.16 7.34 1.64
CA GLY A 460 -10.84 6.10 2.35
C GLY A 460 -9.64 6.27 3.26
N PHE A 461 -9.18 5.15 3.83
CA PHE A 461 -7.93 5.08 4.58
C PHE A 461 -7.19 3.76 4.25
N ASP A 462 -5.89 3.70 4.55
CA ASP A 462 -5.09 2.50 4.35
C ASP A 462 -5.30 1.49 5.49
N ASN A 463 -6.16 0.49 5.25
CA ASN A 463 -6.43 -0.56 6.22
C ASN A 463 -5.25 -1.52 6.44
N SER A 464 -4.22 -1.53 5.57
CA SER A 464 -3.01 -2.34 5.83
C SER A 464 -2.12 -1.72 6.91
N THR A 465 -2.19 -0.40 7.06
CA THR A 465 -1.46 0.36 8.08
C THR A 465 -2.32 0.56 9.33
N TRP A 466 -3.61 0.83 9.15
CA TRP A 466 -4.54 1.18 10.23
C TRP A 466 -5.48 0.01 10.56
N ASP A 467 -4.95 -1.05 11.17
CA ASP A 467 -5.74 -2.21 11.60
C ASP A 467 -5.35 -2.67 13.00
N PRO A 468 -6.23 -2.54 14.02
CA PRO A 468 -5.89 -2.91 15.40
C PRO A 468 -5.52 -4.39 15.58
N SER A 469 -5.87 -5.27 14.63
CA SER A 469 -5.55 -6.69 14.69
C SER A 469 -4.10 -7.02 14.28
N THR A 470 -3.46 -6.14 13.49
CA THR A 470 -2.10 -6.34 12.98
C THR A 470 -1.16 -5.16 13.23
N ASP A 471 -1.67 -4.08 13.81
CA ASP A 471 -0.92 -2.86 14.10
C ASP A 471 0.21 -3.11 15.10
N LYS A 472 1.44 -2.84 14.65
CA LYS A 472 2.68 -3.10 15.39
C LYS A 472 2.97 -2.07 16.46
N PHE A 473 2.30 -0.91 16.42
CA PHE A 473 2.47 0.15 17.42
C PHE A 473 1.63 -0.11 18.68
N LEU A 474 0.66 -1.02 18.61
CA LEU A 474 -0.20 -1.31 19.75
C LEU A 474 0.51 -2.24 20.74
N PRO A 475 0.38 -1.98 22.06
CA PRO A 475 0.91 -2.89 23.08
C PRO A 475 0.23 -4.26 23.03
N VAL A 476 -1.06 -4.30 22.68
CA VAL A 476 -1.84 -5.54 22.53
C VAL A 476 -2.84 -5.35 21.39
N ASN A 477 -2.71 -6.15 20.33
CA ASN A 477 -3.66 -6.17 19.22
C ASN A 477 -5.06 -6.64 19.66
N TYR A 478 -6.06 -6.19 18.92
CA TYR A 478 -7.46 -6.56 19.18
C TYR A 478 -8.30 -6.55 17.90
N SER A 479 -9.48 -7.14 17.99
CA SER A 479 -10.43 -7.22 16.89
C SER A 479 -11.87 -7.11 17.39
N THR A 480 -12.83 -7.10 16.47
CA THR A 480 -14.26 -7.11 16.77
C THR A 480 -14.71 -8.34 17.58
N GLU A 481 -13.98 -9.45 17.46
CA GLU A 481 -14.22 -10.69 18.19
C GLU A 481 -13.61 -10.64 19.60
N ASN A 482 -12.50 -9.92 19.76
CA ASN A 482 -11.79 -9.80 21.04
C ASN A 482 -11.30 -8.37 21.30
N MET A 483 -12.12 -7.60 22.02
CA MET A 483 -11.84 -6.21 22.40
C MET A 483 -10.92 -6.05 23.63
N ARG A 484 -10.39 -7.14 24.21
CA ARG A 484 -9.57 -7.04 25.44
C ARG A 484 -8.33 -6.18 25.24
N GLY A 485 -7.68 -6.24 24.07
CA GLY A 485 -6.51 -5.42 23.75
C GLY A 485 -6.80 -3.92 23.76
N LYS A 486 -8.04 -3.49 23.46
CA LYS A 486 -8.43 -2.07 23.52
C LYS A 486 -8.28 -1.51 24.94
N TYR A 487 -8.69 -2.27 25.96
CA TYR A 487 -8.51 -1.86 27.36
C TYR A 487 -7.04 -1.75 27.75
N ALA A 488 -6.18 -2.66 27.26
CA ALA A 488 -4.74 -2.57 27.47
C ALA A 488 -4.14 -1.31 26.80
N CYS A 489 -4.57 -1.00 25.57
CA CYS A 489 -4.17 0.23 24.88
C CYS A 489 -4.62 1.48 25.65
N LYS A 490 -5.83 1.48 26.21
CA LYS A 490 -6.34 2.60 27.02
C LYS A 490 -5.51 2.83 28.28
N VAL A 491 -5.19 1.76 29.02
CA VAL A 491 -4.34 1.86 30.21
C VAL A 491 -2.94 2.34 29.85
N ALA A 492 -2.35 1.82 28.76
CA ALA A 492 -1.05 2.27 28.28
C ALA A 492 -1.06 3.76 27.90
N LEU A 493 -2.12 4.23 27.24
CA LEU A 493 -2.29 5.65 26.91
C LEU A 493 -2.42 6.52 28.16
N GLN A 494 -3.22 6.11 29.15
CA GLN A 494 -3.35 6.81 30.44
C GLN A 494 -1.99 6.90 31.18
N GLN A 495 -1.22 5.81 31.19
CA GLN A 495 0.12 5.77 31.78
C GLN A 495 1.08 6.72 31.06
N GLN A 496 1.10 6.71 29.73
CA GLN A 496 1.94 7.60 28.94
C GLN A 496 1.52 9.08 29.09
N ALA A 497 0.21 9.33 29.25
CA ALA A 497 -0.33 10.65 29.53
C ALA A 497 -0.10 11.13 30.98
N ALA A 498 0.34 10.23 31.88
CA ALA A 498 0.44 10.46 33.32
C ALA A 498 -0.89 10.92 33.96
N ILE A 499 -2.01 10.41 33.44
CA ILE A 499 -3.36 10.63 34.00
C ILE A 499 -3.73 9.40 34.86
N ALA A 500 -4.64 9.58 35.83
CA ALA A 500 -5.14 8.50 36.68
C ALA A 500 -5.64 7.30 35.84
N THR A 501 -5.10 6.11 36.13
CA THR A 501 -5.36 4.87 35.40
C THR A 501 -6.64 4.20 35.91
N HIS A 502 -7.77 4.68 35.41
CA HIS A 502 -9.08 4.11 35.70
C HIS A 502 -9.69 3.53 34.42
N ALA A 503 -9.85 2.21 34.37
CA ALA A 503 -10.42 1.52 33.21
C ALA A 503 -11.87 1.95 32.91
N SER A 504 -12.61 2.38 33.94
CA SER A 504 -13.99 2.85 33.87
C SER A 504 -14.15 4.31 33.43
N SER A 505 -13.09 5.12 33.49
CA SER A 505 -13.15 6.53 33.06
C SER A 505 -13.22 6.61 31.55
N ILE A 506 -14.07 7.48 31.00
CA ILE A 506 -14.18 7.65 29.55
C ILE A 506 -12.99 8.48 29.07
N LEU A 507 -12.24 7.98 28.08
CA LEU A 507 -11.08 8.67 27.51
C LEU A 507 -11.42 9.23 26.13
N VAL A 508 -11.25 10.55 25.99
CA VAL A 508 -11.50 11.29 24.75
C VAL A 508 -10.16 11.66 24.11
N GLY A 509 -9.93 11.20 22.89
CA GLY A 509 -8.78 11.61 22.08
C GLY A 509 -9.14 12.77 21.16
N CYS A 510 -8.21 13.71 21.01
CA CYS A 510 -8.36 14.87 20.13
C CYS A 510 -7.09 14.99 19.29
N ILE A 511 -7.22 14.91 17.96
CA ILE A 511 -6.09 15.09 17.05
C ILE A 511 -6.22 16.48 16.44
N ILE A 512 -5.25 17.34 16.71
CA ILE A 512 -5.26 18.75 16.34
C ILE A 512 -4.20 19.00 15.28
N SER A 513 -4.61 19.58 14.15
CA SER A 513 -3.75 19.98 13.03
C SER A 513 -3.92 21.46 12.72
N GLU A 514 -2.97 22.07 12.00
CA GLU A 514 -3.06 23.46 11.55
C GLU A 514 -4.35 23.76 10.77
N VAL A 515 -4.89 22.77 10.05
CA VAL A 515 -6.11 22.90 9.25
C VAL A 515 -7.39 22.76 10.09
N SER A 516 -7.28 22.29 11.34
CA SER A 516 -8.44 21.85 12.11
C SER A 516 -9.30 22.97 12.72
N GLY A 517 -8.98 24.25 12.48
CA GLY A 517 -9.93 25.37 12.61
C GLY A 517 -10.65 25.51 13.96
N PHE A 518 -10.12 24.92 15.03
CA PHE A 518 -10.80 24.82 16.32
C PHE A 518 -11.16 26.20 16.88
N ASP A 519 -12.44 26.37 17.23
CA ASP A 519 -12.86 27.48 18.08
C ASP A 519 -12.44 27.15 19.51
N LEU A 520 -11.25 27.62 19.85
CA LEU A 520 -10.58 27.29 21.09
C LEU A 520 -11.44 27.60 22.32
N GLU A 521 -12.31 28.62 22.26
CA GLU A 521 -13.20 28.96 23.36
C GLU A 521 -14.38 27.98 23.49
N LYS A 522 -14.99 27.56 22.38
CA LYS A 522 -16.02 26.51 22.40
C LYS A 522 -15.46 25.20 22.92
N LEU A 523 -14.27 24.82 22.45
CA LEU A 523 -13.59 23.61 22.90
C LEU A 523 -13.29 23.63 24.41
N LYS A 524 -12.88 24.78 24.96
CA LYS A 524 -12.65 24.95 26.41
C LYS A 524 -13.92 24.63 27.21
N ALA A 525 -15.06 25.15 26.77
CA ALA A 525 -16.33 24.93 27.44
C ALA A 525 -16.74 23.44 27.41
N VAL A 526 -16.58 22.79 26.24
CA VAL A 526 -16.88 21.36 26.06
C VAL A 526 -16.00 20.50 26.96
N VAL A 527 -14.68 20.74 26.98
CA VAL A 527 -13.73 19.99 27.81
C VAL A 527 -14.04 20.16 29.29
N ARG A 528 -14.23 21.40 29.78
CA ARG A 528 -14.52 21.66 31.20
C ARG A 528 -15.82 21.00 31.68
N ASN A 529 -16.84 20.95 30.83
CA ASN A 529 -18.09 20.26 31.17
C ASN A 529 -17.89 18.75 31.24
N ALA A 530 -17.18 18.16 30.28
CA ALA A 530 -16.91 16.73 30.23
C ALA A 530 -15.98 16.25 31.37
N THR A 531 -14.97 17.03 31.78
CA THR A 531 -14.09 16.63 32.89
C THR A 531 -14.82 16.64 34.23
N ARG A 532 -15.78 17.55 34.46
CA ARG A 532 -16.68 17.52 35.63
C ARG A 532 -17.53 16.25 35.70
N GLU A 533 -17.79 15.64 34.54
CA GLU A 533 -18.49 14.37 34.42
C GLU A 533 -17.58 13.13 34.52
N GLY A 534 -16.29 13.33 34.79
CA GLY A 534 -15.29 12.28 34.98
C GLY A 534 -14.60 11.80 33.70
N ALA A 535 -14.75 12.53 32.58
CA ALA A 535 -14.03 12.22 31.34
C ALA A 535 -12.57 12.71 31.39
N GLN A 536 -11.69 11.98 30.71
CA GLN A 536 -10.28 12.31 30.53
C GLN A 536 -10.02 12.70 29.08
N PHE A 537 -9.04 13.57 28.83
CA PHE A 537 -8.71 14.04 27.49
C PHE A 537 -7.23 13.88 27.18
N VAL A 538 -6.95 13.44 25.96
CA VAL A 538 -5.61 13.45 25.37
C VAL A 538 -5.66 14.21 24.05
N PHE A 539 -4.87 15.27 23.98
CA PHE A 539 -4.66 16.08 22.79
C PHE A 539 -3.33 15.71 22.14
N LEU A 540 -3.37 15.37 20.85
CA LEU A 540 -2.18 15.12 20.03
C LEU A 540 -2.09 16.18 18.94
N GLY A 541 -1.02 16.97 18.98
CA GLY A 541 -0.65 17.91 17.93
C GLY A 541 -0.05 17.17 16.73
N ASN A 542 -0.57 17.48 15.55
CA ASN A 542 -0.06 17.03 14.28
C ASN A 542 0.33 18.26 13.43
N GLY A 543 1.54 18.76 13.66
CA GLY A 543 2.09 19.92 12.95
C GLY A 543 3.55 20.21 13.33
N SER A 544 4.30 20.78 12.40
CA SER A 544 5.72 21.14 12.58
C SER A 544 5.92 22.59 13.04
N VAL A 545 4.86 23.40 13.10
CA VAL A 545 4.96 24.87 13.23
C VAL A 545 4.66 25.37 14.65
N SER A 546 5.35 26.44 15.04
CA SER A 546 5.23 27.15 16.32
C SER A 546 3.80 27.62 16.69
N THR A 547 2.87 27.74 15.73
CA THR A 547 1.53 28.31 15.94
C THR A 547 0.57 27.33 16.63
N THR A 548 0.48 26.08 16.14
CA THR A 548 -0.30 25.01 16.79
C THR A 548 0.22 24.74 18.19
N TYR A 549 1.55 24.71 18.34
CA TYR A 549 2.20 24.60 19.64
C TYR A 549 1.74 25.71 20.61
N ARG A 550 1.75 26.98 20.18
CA ARG A 550 1.31 28.11 21.01
C ARG A 550 -0.16 28.05 21.37
N ALA A 551 -1.03 27.67 20.43
CA ALA A 551 -2.47 27.53 20.66
C ALA A 551 -2.79 26.39 21.64
N LEU A 552 -2.15 25.23 21.48
CA LEU A 552 -2.28 24.11 22.42
C LEU A 552 -1.76 24.47 23.81
N ARG A 553 -0.64 25.21 23.87
CA ARG A 553 -0.06 25.65 25.14
C ARG A 553 -0.95 26.64 25.88
N SER A 554 -1.49 27.65 25.19
CA SER A 554 -2.42 28.60 25.81
C SER A 554 -3.73 27.91 26.23
N PHE A 555 -4.16 26.90 25.49
CA PHE A 555 -5.31 26.08 25.88
C PHE A 555 -5.03 25.22 27.11
N GLN A 556 -3.86 24.59 27.21
CA GLN A 556 -3.44 23.86 28.40
C GLN A 556 -3.43 24.76 29.64
N GLU A 557 -2.85 25.96 29.53
CA GLU A 557 -2.81 26.95 30.61
C GLU A 557 -4.22 27.40 31.03
N ALA A 558 -5.19 27.43 30.11
CA ALA A 558 -6.55 27.84 30.41
C ALA A 558 -7.42 26.74 31.05
N VAL A 559 -7.14 25.46 30.76
CA VAL A 559 -7.94 24.33 31.29
C VAL A 559 -7.44 23.89 32.66
N GLU A 560 -6.11 23.83 32.85
CA GLU A 560 -5.41 23.46 34.10
C GLU A 560 -6.13 22.34 34.90
N ASP A 561 -6.29 21.16 34.28
CA ASP A 561 -6.97 20.00 34.86
C ASP A 561 -6.09 18.75 34.74
N SER A 562 -5.92 18.02 35.85
CA SER A 562 -5.14 16.77 35.91
C SER A 562 -5.67 15.65 35.00
N ASN A 563 -6.91 15.74 34.54
CA ASN A 563 -7.52 14.78 33.61
C ASN A 563 -7.29 15.12 32.13
N VAL A 564 -6.52 16.17 31.84
CA VAL A 564 -6.27 16.65 30.46
C VAL A 564 -4.77 16.67 30.18
N LYS A 565 -4.37 16.00 29.09
CA LYS A 565 -2.97 15.95 28.66
C LYS A 565 -2.78 16.41 27.22
N PHE A 566 -1.66 17.07 26.98
CA PHE A 566 -1.23 17.54 25.65
C PHE A 566 0.09 16.88 25.26
N PHE A 567 0.11 16.33 24.05
CA PHE A 567 1.29 15.90 23.31
C PHE A 567 1.46 16.84 22.13
N TYR A 568 2.55 17.59 22.12
CA TYR A 568 2.73 18.69 21.17
C TYR A 568 3.28 18.25 19.82
N ASN A 569 4.11 17.22 19.83
CA ASN A 569 4.80 16.73 18.64
C ASN A 569 4.09 15.50 18.12
N TYR A 570 4.03 15.39 16.79
CA TYR A 570 3.55 14.19 16.15
C TYR A 570 4.53 13.03 16.39
N ASP A 571 3.97 11.91 16.84
CA ASP A 571 4.65 10.63 16.95
C ASP A 571 3.67 9.57 16.40
N GLU A 572 4.13 8.79 15.43
CA GLU A 572 3.28 7.82 14.73
C GLU A 572 2.77 6.75 15.70
N ALA A 573 3.64 6.19 16.55
CA ALA A 573 3.25 5.17 17.50
C ALA A 573 2.23 5.68 18.52
N LEU A 574 2.43 6.91 19.00
CA LEU A 574 1.47 7.58 19.88
C LEU A 574 0.15 7.87 19.17
N SER A 575 0.16 8.25 17.89
CA SER A 575 -1.06 8.48 17.11
C SER A 575 -1.92 7.21 17.05
N HIS A 576 -1.31 6.07 16.72
CA HIS A 576 -1.97 4.77 16.75
C HIS A 576 -2.52 4.43 18.15
N LEU A 577 -1.71 4.67 19.19
CA LEU A 577 -2.14 4.45 20.57
C LEU A 577 -3.30 5.37 21.00
N VAL A 578 -3.35 6.62 20.55
CA VAL A 578 -4.47 7.55 20.81
C VAL A 578 -5.76 7.01 20.21
N PHE A 579 -5.75 6.57 18.94
CA PHE A 579 -6.93 5.95 18.34
C PHE A 579 -7.35 4.67 19.06
N ALA A 580 -6.38 3.83 19.43
CA ALA A 580 -6.65 2.57 20.09
C ALA A 580 -7.17 2.73 21.52
N GLY A 581 -6.55 3.61 22.30
CA GLY A 581 -6.82 3.81 23.71
C GLY A 581 -8.03 4.67 24.02
N SER A 582 -8.44 5.54 23.09
CA SER A 582 -9.62 6.39 23.29
C SER A 582 -10.94 5.64 23.07
N ASP A 583 -11.95 6.00 23.84
CA ASP A 583 -13.34 5.54 23.66
C ASP A 583 -14.09 6.45 22.67
N ILE A 584 -13.77 7.75 22.69
CA ILE A 584 -14.33 8.77 21.81
C ILE A 584 -13.16 9.50 21.14
N ILE A 585 -13.30 9.81 19.85
CA ILE A 585 -12.43 10.76 19.15
C ILE A 585 -13.25 12.00 18.83
N LEU A 586 -12.84 13.14 19.39
CA LEU A 586 -13.46 14.42 19.10
C LEU A 586 -12.98 14.91 17.74
N CYS A 587 -13.90 15.02 16.80
CA CYS A 587 -13.66 15.41 15.43
C CYS A 587 -14.14 16.86 15.23
N HIS A 588 -13.31 17.71 14.64
CA HIS A 588 -13.75 19.04 14.21
C HIS A 588 -14.79 18.93 13.07
N SER A 589 -14.52 18.05 12.12
CA SER A 589 -15.37 17.74 10.98
C SER A 589 -15.37 16.25 10.70
N PHE A 590 -16.50 15.72 10.24
CA PHE A 590 -16.57 14.36 9.69
C PHE A 590 -16.08 14.29 8.23
N HIS A 591 -15.92 15.45 7.59
CA HIS A 591 -15.16 15.60 6.36
C HIS A 591 -13.72 15.99 6.74
N ASP A 592 -12.86 14.98 6.86
CA ASP A 592 -11.44 15.14 7.14
C ASP A 592 -10.64 14.40 6.05
N PRO A 593 -10.34 15.10 4.95
CA PRO A 593 -9.74 14.49 3.77
C PRO A 593 -8.25 14.19 3.95
N LEU A 594 -7.59 14.89 4.88
CA LEU A 594 -6.15 14.80 5.10
C LEU A 594 -5.83 13.70 6.13
N LEU A 595 -6.37 13.80 7.35
CA LEU A 595 -5.99 12.91 8.44
C LEU A 595 -6.90 11.69 8.55
N GLN A 596 -8.08 11.74 7.95
CA GLN A 596 -9.06 10.66 7.94
C GLN A 596 -9.41 10.23 9.37
N VAL A 597 -9.40 11.16 10.33
CA VAL A 597 -9.60 10.90 11.77
C VAL A 597 -10.89 10.14 12.04
N PRO A 598 -12.06 10.52 11.47
CA PRO A 598 -13.30 9.78 11.72
C PRO A 598 -13.22 8.32 11.27
N LEU A 599 -12.56 8.05 10.14
CA LEU A 599 -12.42 6.70 9.59
C LEU A 599 -11.53 5.82 10.48
N LYS A 600 -10.38 6.36 10.88
CA LYS A 600 -9.44 5.70 11.81
C LYS A 600 -10.07 5.47 13.18
N ALA A 601 -10.82 6.43 13.71
CA ALA A 601 -11.56 6.29 14.96
C ALA A 601 -12.51 5.08 14.93
N LEU A 602 -13.35 4.99 13.90
CA LEU A 602 -14.28 3.87 13.74
C LEU A 602 -13.55 2.53 13.65
N ARG A 603 -12.45 2.45 12.88
CA ARG A 603 -11.67 1.23 12.72
C ARG A 603 -11.05 0.74 14.03
N TYR A 604 -10.58 1.65 14.87
CA TYR A 604 -9.98 1.35 16.19
C TYR A 604 -11.02 1.24 17.31
N GLY A 605 -12.31 1.33 16.98
CA GLY A 605 -13.40 1.16 17.94
C GLY A 605 -13.58 2.34 18.88
N ALA A 606 -13.27 3.55 18.43
CA ALA A 606 -13.60 4.80 19.11
C ALA A 606 -14.75 5.51 18.38
N ALA A 607 -15.67 6.13 19.11
CA ALA A 607 -16.77 6.88 18.49
C ALA A 607 -16.29 8.24 17.98
N PRO A 608 -16.45 8.57 16.69
CA PRO A 608 -16.26 9.92 16.21
C PRO A 608 -17.42 10.81 16.68
N VAL A 609 -17.11 11.87 17.42
CA VAL A 609 -18.10 12.85 17.92
C VAL A 609 -17.72 14.23 17.43
N SER A 610 -18.70 15.01 16.95
CA SER A 610 -18.43 16.36 16.44
C SER A 610 -18.28 17.38 17.57
N GLU A 611 -17.28 18.25 17.48
CA GLU A 611 -17.11 19.41 18.36
C GLU A 611 -18.27 20.42 18.22
N ALA A 612 -18.80 20.59 17.00
CA ALA A 612 -19.70 21.69 16.63
C ALA A 612 -21.16 21.54 17.12
N SER A 613 -21.42 20.72 18.14
CA SER A 613 -22.78 20.49 18.64
C SER A 613 -23.30 21.74 19.38
N GLY A 614 -23.88 22.67 18.63
CA GLY A 614 -24.54 23.87 19.16
C GLY A 614 -24.93 24.88 18.10
N ASP A 615 -24.18 24.97 16.98
CA ASP A 615 -24.46 25.95 15.93
C ASP A 615 -25.15 25.31 14.71
N ASN A 616 -26.27 25.90 14.34
CA ASN A 616 -27.31 25.38 13.45
C ASN A 616 -26.90 25.23 11.96
N HIS A 617 -25.61 25.36 11.60
CA HIS A 617 -25.15 25.43 10.21
C HIS A 617 -24.93 24.07 9.52
N LEU A 618 -24.99 22.97 10.28
CA LEU A 618 -24.93 21.60 9.78
C LEU A 618 -26.08 20.76 10.35
N ARG A 619 -27.30 21.32 10.40
CA ARG A 619 -28.44 20.46 10.09
C ARG A 619 -28.16 19.96 8.68
N TYR A 620 -27.58 18.76 8.58
CA TYR A 620 -27.67 17.94 7.38
C TYR A 620 -29.17 17.82 7.18
N SER A 621 -29.73 18.78 6.45
CA SER A 621 -31.15 18.84 6.16
C SER A 621 -31.51 17.47 5.61
N SER A 622 -32.77 17.12 5.81
CA SER A 622 -33.46 16.09 5.06
C SER A 622 -33.45 16.41 3.56
N ASP A 623 -32.26 16.50 2.97
CA ASP A 623 -32.03 16.22 1.57
C ASP A 623 -32.43 14.76 1.44
N HIS A 624 -33.63 14.55 0.88
CA HIS A 624 -34.08 13.27 0.36
C HIS A 624 -33.25 12.82 -0.85
N ASP A 625 -32.03 13.36 -0.99
CA ASP A 625 -31.13 13.11 -2.09
C ASP A 625 -30.54 11.71 -1.87
N HIS A 626 -30.95 10.77 -2.72
CA HIS A 626 -30.51 9.38 -2.69
C HIS A 626 -29.01 9.21 -3.08
N GLU A 627 -28.30 10.31 -3.32
CA GLU A 627 -26.92 10.37 -3.80
C GLU A 627 -25.93 10.81 -2.69
N ILE A 628 -26.05 10.19 -1.50
CA ILE A 628 -25.06 10.31 -0.42
C ILE A 628 -24.21 9.04 -0.33
N THR A 629 -22.98 9.18 0.15
CA THR A 629 -22.05 8.05 0.31
C THR A 629 -22.49 7.12 1.46
N ARG A 630 -22.10 5.85 1.41
CA ARG A 630 -22.33 4.86 2.49
C ARG A 630 -21.71 5.33 3.81
N PHE A 631 -20.54 5.97 3.75
CA PHE A 631 -19.93 6.59 4.91
C PHE A 631 -20.80 7.72 5.48
N SER A 632 -21.26 8.67 4.65
CA SER A 632 -22.13 9.77 5.08
C SER A 632 -23.42 9.26 5.72
N GLN A 633 -24.07 8.27 5.07
CA GLN A 633 -25.29 7.65 5.57
C GLN A 633 -25.08 7.01 6.95
N PHE A 634 -23.96 6.28 7.11
CA PHE A 634 -23.63 5.66 8.39
C PHE A 634 -23.36 6.69 9.49
N MET A 635 -22.58 7.72 9.18
CA MET A 635 -22.28 8.79 10.13
C MET A 635 -23.55 9.50 10.56
N ARG A 636 -24.40 9.96 9.63
CA ARG A 636 -25.66 10.65 9.93
C ARG A 636 -26.62 9.81 10.79
N SER A 637 -26.72 8.50 10.52
CA SER A 637 -27.61 7.61 11.25
C SER A 637 -27.10 7.18 12.63
N THR A 638 -25.78 7.18 12.85
CA THR A 638 -25.18 6.61 14.07
C THR A 638 -24.61 7.66 15.01
N PHE A 639 -23.87 8.65 14.49
CA PHE A 639 -23.09 9.63 15.28
C PHE A 639 -23.39 11.10 14.93
N GLY A 640 -24.05 11.36 13.81
CA GLY A 640 -24.12 12.67 13.15
C GLY A 640 -24.86 13.77 13.92
N VAL A 641 -25.66 13.40 14.93
CA VAL A 641 -26.49 14.33 15.74
C VAL A 641 -26.04 14.34 17.21
N MET A 642 -25.03 13.54 17.56
CA MET A 642 -24.66 13.32 18.96
C MET A 642 -23.66 14.36 19.45
N SER A 643 -24.00 15.08 20.53
CA SER A 643 -23.04 15.91 21.26
C SER A 643 -22.12 15.05 22.14
N LEU A 644 -21.01 15.63 22.59
CA LEU A 644 -20.13 14.94 23.54
C LEU A 644 -20.86 14.55 24.84
N SER A 645 -21.70 15.44 25.39
CA SER A 645 -22.49 15.13 26.59
C SER A 645 -23.47 13.97 26.36
N GLN A 646 -24.13 13.91 25.20
CA GLN A 646 -25.00 12.79 24.84
C GLN A 646 -24.24 11.47 24.68
N ALA A 647 -23.02 11.53 24.11
CA ALA A 647 -22.16 10.36 24.01
C ALA A 647 -21.73 9.84 25.40
N LEU A 648 -21.33 10.75 26.30
CA LEU A 648 -20.97 10.40 27.67
C LEU A 648 -22.15 9.80 28.45
N ASP A 649 -23.34 10.38 28.30
CA ASP A 649 -24.58 9.87 28.91
C ASP A 649 -24.94 8.48 28.38
N GLU A 650 -24.91 8.27 27.06
CA GLU A 650 -25.22 6.97 26.46
C GLU A 650 -24.21 5.89 26.89
N MET A 651 -22.92 6.23 26.98
CA MET A 651 -21.89 5.30 27.48
C MET A 651 -22.13 4.88 28.94
N LYS A 652 -22.61 5.80 29.79
CA LYS A 652 -22.90 5.53 31.20
C LYS A 652 -24.20 4.75 31.39
N ASN A 653 -25.27 5.19 30.73
CA ASN A 653 -26.62 4.69 30.96
C ASN A 653 -26.99 3.50 30.05
N ASN A 654 -26.38 3.39 28.86
CA ASN A 654 -26.68 2.36 27.86
C ASN A 654 -25.42 1.68 27.28
N PRO A 655 -24.51 1.13 28.13
CA PRO A 655 -23.22 0.61 27.68
C PRO A 655 -23.31 -0.57 26.70
N SER A 656 -24.36 -1.38 26.77
CA SER A 656 -24.59 -2.50 25.84
C SER A 656 -24.93 -2.02 24.43
N THR A 657 -25.79 -1.01 24.33
CA THR A 657 -26.15 -0.35 23.06
C THR A 657 -24.92 0.34 22.46
N TRP A 658 -24.17 1.09 23.27
CA TRP A 658 -22.93 1.73 22.84
C TRP A 658 -21.92 0.73 22.28
N LYS A 659 -21.67 -0.36 23.03
CA LYS A 659 -20.76 -1.42 22.59
C LYS A 659 -21.20 -2.01 21.25
N THR A 660 -22.50 -2.23 21.05
CA THR A 660 -23.03 -2.74 19.78
C THR A 660 -22.80 -1.76 18.63
N LYS A 661 -23.01 -0.46 18.85
CA LYS A 661 -22.72 0.60 17.86
C LYS A 661 -21.25 0.58 17.44
N ILE A 662 -20.33 0.52 18.42
CA ILE A 662 -18.88 0.47 18.16
C ILE A 662 -18.47 -0.79 17.40
N LEU A 663 -18.96 -1.97 17.80
CA LEU A 663 -18.65 -3.22 17.11
C LEU A 663 -19.17 -3.21 15.67
N ASN A 664 -20.35 -2.65 15.44
CA ASN A 664 -20.90 -2.50 14.09
C ASN A 664 -20.08 -1.51 13.26
N ALA A 665 -19.62 -0.41 13.86
CA ALA A 665 -18.71 0.54 13.20
C ALA A 665 -17.41 -0.12 12.75
N MET A 666 -16.73 -0.86 13.63
CA MET A 666 -15.44 -1.51 13.34
C MET A 666 -15.53 -2.57 12.21
N LYS A 667 -16.70 -3.18 12.03
CA LYS A 667 -16.97 -4.17 10.97
C LYS A 667 -17.19 -3.55 9.59
N LYS A 668 -17.53 -2.24 9.52
CA LYS A 668 -17.75 -1.58 8.24
C LYS A 668 -16.41 -1.27 7.57
N ASP A 669 -16.34 -1.57 6.28
CA ASP A 669 -15.19 -1.24 5.47
C ASP A 669 -15.37 0.14 4.82
N PHE A 670 -14.56 1.10 5.29
CA PHE A 670 -14.43 2.44 4.72
C PHE A 670 -12.99 2.69 4.22
N SER A 671 -12.25 1.63 3.89
CA SER A 671 -10.91 1.73 3.31
C SER A 671 -10.96 2.22 1.86
N TRP A 672 -9.79 2.49 1.28
CA TRP A 672 -9.67 2.80 -0.15
C TRP A 672 -10.20 1.70 -1.07
N ASP A 673 -10.25 0.43 -0.61
CA ASP A 673 -10.75 -0.73 -1.37
C ASP A 673 -12.27 -0.83 -1.45
N SER A 674 -12.99 -0.01 -0.68
CA SER A 674 -14.44 -0.05 -0.55
C SER A 674 -15.09 0.94 -1.52
N GLU A 675 -15.97 1.81 -1.01
CA GLU A 675 -16.80 2.71 -1.80
C GLU A 675 -15.99 3.61 -2.74
N CYS A 676 -14.82 4.09 -2.30
CA CYS A 676 -13.96 4.92 -3.15
C CYS A 676 -13.55 4.16 -4.42
N TYR A 677 -12.96 2.97 -4.29
CA TYR A 677 -12.59 2.11 -5.42
C TYR A 677 -13.80 1.77 -6.30
N GLU A 678 -14.93 1.38 -5.70
CA GLU A 678 -16.16 1.02 -6.43
C GLU A 678 -16.67 2.16 -7.32
N THR A 679 -16.73 3.39 -6.79
CA THR A 679 -17.16 4.57 -7.55
C THR A 679 -16.22 4.85 -8.72
N HIS A 680 -14.90 4.76 -8.51
CA HIS A 680 -13.92 5.02 -9.56
C HIS A 680 -13.97 3.96 -10.67
N VAL A 681 -14.02 2.68 -10.33
CA VAL A 681 -14.12 1.60 -11.31
C VAL A 681 -15.45 1.64 -12.08
N SER A 682 -16.54 2.01 -11.41
CA SER A 682 -17.82 2.27 -12.09
C SER A 682 -17.68 3.41 -13.11
N ALA A 683 -17.01 4.51 -12.73
CA ALA A 683 -16.73 5.62 -13.63
C ALA A 683 -15.85 5.19 -14.82
N TYR A 684 -14.76 4.46 -14.59
CA TYR A 684 -13.89 3.93 -15.65
C TYR A 684 -14.66 3.04 -16.63
N THR A 685 -15.52 2.17 -16.09
CA THR A 685 -16.36 1.28 -16.91
C THR A 685 -17.34 2.09 -17.76
N ALA A 686 -18.02 3.07 -17.17
CA ALA A 686 -18.97 3.91 -17.88
C ALA A 686 -18.29 4.69 -19.02
N VAL A 687 -17.11 5.29 -18.78
CA VAL A 687 -16.44 6.06 -19.84
C VAL A 687 -15.89 5.18 -20.95
N LYS A 688 -15.48 3.94 -20.66
CA LYS A 688 -15.00 2.98 -21.69
C LYS A 688 -16.11 2.34 -22.50
N SER A 689 -17.36 2.40 -22.04
CA SER A 689 -18.53 1.99 -22.82
C SER A 689 -19.07 3.06 -23.78
N LEU A 690 -18.53 4.29 -23.73
CA LEU A 690 -18.80 5.40 -24.67
C LEU A 690 -17.88 5.33 -25.88
#